data_AF-M9M1K8-F1
#
_entry.id   AF-M9M1K8-F1
#
_cell.length_a   1.000
_cell.length_b   1.000
_cell.length_c   1.000
_cell.angle_alpha   90.00
_cell.angle_beta   90.00
_cell.angle_gamma   90.00
#
_symmetry.space_group_name_H-M   'P 1'
#
loop_
_entity.id
_entity.type
_entity.pdbx_description
1 polymer ?
#
loop_
_entity_poly.entity_id
_entity_poly.type
_entity_poly.pdbx_seq_one_letter_code
_entity_poly.pdbx_strand_id
1 'polypeptide(L)'
;MRAWLKPLCMLLVIALISASIPLDMAKAADEDDARYFHFSNLSTVKEHPTQVNTDTIEVQGTFNGVSSSTIGYRVELEVNGEIVNTAYGTDVKPTISGNSFIFRAVPLQTGLNIVTITGLGPNGNTVEASAFVEFSNVPAISDIKLSDGRVLESGMPLIFKGDSASLSLKAPNASMVTVNGLQMFNGGAGTFVSSGIVLQPGLNEIVIVATNGNLTYTLTRYIISYNGALTGYDTFIGTSAIDATANHYVSAPVSGTVKGKFIVPKSQQNNTPAPPSVEVVITQDSDGSEVFKESGITNVTKKEEGSDYIVYEYETVGTASPPSTGKYNLNLRVAFDGQTRVFPNHFTVRDANAAEIVAVKQLFNPQESGGTVSFSAEATFAQNSTLFELPLYLKLELNNYANQTITVTDWQNNKQVGAPTFQSDTNLKTANGEPVIRINMMPAGEQTLKIEVGGEIYEIKVSYAPGPYIKLTNVFDGKTFDMADGLSRIQGRLVNFNLQNTTEMDQTYITFNGKKEKLTGISTATGDFDHPLTGGLVAGPNKITIDGVANGIPLSYTITVFFFSKDVPAIVKLYPVPAATDTANPNKEDTEQKFKLTNDYEYVTKERSADVWVEIQNATSMNVSIDGKLVATLDENGLDNGSPNTNPAILFKEKNPATGSYLFLLHNLEFPTSGKTNVSIEVRKGVATARQTLEITREQSPFEILSPKLPEESVVNQNFLMVSIRAEGADQVLIGKQELVKGEQDMFRGEITLKKGKNTIKFTVVQGDQKINGSFEVNYADAALPGAQYKTTLGKNGKLSTFGGDLVVQLPKGTMLRDMNPSPGQTPKEIQLFDSQNLLFGIADSDDGRTITRENQVGVRKSVIGGDDEFLDGQIRRIEPDEFARSVLLPKAHFGLGSQLYWIDAGYFSSEDSVLNQDYKLVSPSHPYDESKKFYERGDRMWLEPTQRGTITIKYDPMIVNEQARNIAIWRWNNTNNSWENLGGTLDTKKKTVTAPFDGFGYYAVFGVRYSYDDIISHKYARKSLELMLSRGFMKAKNLNEFGVYDSITRGEMATMLVKMLNIPLDYDPDNLTFDDVINYEVPDLLWDYRYIETAARKGIVRGLAPRLFAPNSELTRQEAAVMISRALNLKIGDPDKDLANLQKTFTDANLIDHYSISPTLAVTKAGLISGIPNALQEGQKKQTYRFDPKSNLTRADAAVIAERVLSKIK
;
A
#
# COMPACT_ATOMS: atom_id res chain seq x y z
N MET A 1 -5.38 49.23 -33.62
CA MET A 1 -5.29 47.76 -33.64
C MET A 1 -4.47 47.24 -34.84
N ARG A 2 -3.26 47.79 -35.09
CA ARG A 2 -2.34 47.36 -36.17
C ARG A 2 -0.83 47.49 -35.82
N ALA A 3 -0.47 47.61 -34.54
CA ALA A 3 0.93 47.78 -34.11
C ALA A 3 1.53 46.57 -33.35
N TRP A 4 0.74 45.52 -33.09
CA TRP A 4 1.18 44.35 -32.29
C TRP A 4 1.34 43.05 -33.10
N LEU A 5 1.12 43.04 -34.41
CA LEU A 5 1.24 41.82 -35.23
C LEU A 5 2.66 41.54 -35.77
N LYS A 6 3.59 42.51 -35.76
CA LYS A 6 4.95 42.31 -36.32
C LYS A 6 5.95 41.60 -35.39
N PRO A 7 5.94 41.79 -34.05
CA PRO A 7 6.86 41.07 -33.17
C PRO A 7 6.50 39.58 -33.02
N LEU A 8 5.19 39.25 -33.09
CA LEU A 8 4.71 37.89 -32.88
C LEU A 8 5.06 36.94 -34.05
N CYS A 9 5.07 37.45 -35.29
CA CYS A 9 5.48 36.66 -36.46
C CYS A 9 6.99 36.42 -36.53
N MET A 10 7.85 37.30 -36.01
CA MET A 10 9.29 37.08 -35.97
C MET A 10 9.70 36.02 -34.93
N LEU A 11 9.00 35.94 -33.79
CA LEU A 11 9.22 34.89 -32.79
C LEU A 11 8.78 33.51 -33.30
N LEU A 12 7.71 33.44 -34.11
CA LEU A 12 7.26 32.19 -34.73
C LEU A 12 8.18 31.72 -35.86
N VAL A 13 8.85 32.62 -36.59
CA VAL A 13 9.80 32.25 -37.65
C VAL A 13 11.15 31.78 -37.07
N ILE A 14 11.59 32.31 -35.92
CA ILE A 14 12.80 31.81 -35.22
C ILE A 14 12.54 30.45 -34.55
N ALA A 15 11.31 30.19 -34.10
CA ALA A 15 10.90 28.88 -33.60
C ALA A 15 10.74 27.82 -34.72
N LEU A 16 10.42 28.21 -35.96
CA LEU A 16 10.27 27.28 -37.09
C LEU A 16 11.59 26.97 -37.81
N ILE A 17 12.62 27.82 -37.70
CA ILE A 17 13.95 27.59 -38.32
C ILE A 17 14.87 26.74 -37.42
N SER A 18 14.55 26.57 -36.13
CA SER A 18 15.21 25.62 -35.23
C SER A 18 14.70 24.17 -35.35
N ALA A 19 13.69 23.93 -36.21
CA ALA A 19 13.09 22.60 -36.43
C ALA A 19 13.49 21.94 -37.76
N SER A 20 14.47 22.48 -38.50
CA SER A 20 14.90 21.92 -39.78
C SER A 20 16.42 22.00 -39.97
N ILE A 21 17.14 21.19 -39.20
CA ILE A 21 18.46 20.70 -39.60
C ILE A 21 18.25 19.21 -39.92
N PRO A 22 18.56 18.74 -41.14
CA PRO A 22 18.49 17.32 -41.45
C PRO A 22 19.57 16.60 -40.65
N LEU A 23 19.15 15.72 -39.74
CA LEU A 23 20.03 14.71 -39.15
C LEU A 23 20.35 13.69 -40.25
N ASP A 24 21.63 13.62 -40.61
CA ASP A 24 22.15 12.52 -41.40
C ASP A 24 21.88 11.20 -40.67
N MET A 25 21.25 10.27 -41.40
CA MET A 25 20.93 8.93 -40.94
C MET A 25 22.21 8.13 -40.69
N ALA A 26 22.54 7.90 -39.43
CA ALA A 26 23.32 6.72 -39.02
C ALA A 26 22.32 5.59 -38.67
N LYS A 27 22.56 4.40 -39.23
CA LYS A 27 21.66 3.24 -39.19
C LYS A 27 21.42 2.67 -37.77
N ALA A 28 20.13 2.56 -37.45
CA ALA A 28 19.38 1.71 -36.52
C ALA A 28 20.10 0.72 -35.57
N ALA A 29 19.80 0.88 -34.27
CA ALA A 29 19.41 -0.19 -33.35
C ALA A 29 17.90 0.01 -33.01
N ASP A 30 17.16 -1.08 -32.77
CA ASP A 30 15.70 -1.29 -32.90
C ASP A 30 14.72 -0.11 -32.62
N GLU A 31 13.79 0.11 -33.56
CA GLU A 31 12.80 1.21 -33.62
C GLU A 31 11.58 1.07 -32.66
N ASP A 32 11.48 0.04 -31.82
CA ASP A 32 10.29 -0.19 -30.96
C ASP A 32 10.43 0.32 -29.52
N ASP A 33 11.61 0.22 -28.90
CA ASP A 33 11.80 0.54 -27.47
C ASP A 33 11.86 2.05 -27.17
N ALA A 34 12.30 2.86 -28.14
CA ALA A 34 12.48 4.31 -27.97
C ALA A 34 11.17 5.12 -27.93
N ARG A 35 10.00 4.48 -28.06
CA ARG A 35 8.70 5.18 -28.10
C ARG A 35 8.10 5.49 -26.72
N TYR A 36 8.43 4.69 -25.71
CA TYR A 36 7.73 4.73 -24.41
C TYR A 36 8.58 5.28 -23.26
N PHE A 37 9.86 4.91 -23.20
CA PHE A 37 10.80 5.38 -22.18
C PHE A 37 12.09 5.90 -22.80
N HIS A 38 12.67 6.93 -22.20
CA HIS A 38 13.95 7.48 -22.62
C HIS A 38 14.82 7.75 -21.38
N PHE A 39 15.98 7.10 -21.28
CA PHE A 39 16.93 7.35 -20.19
C PHE A 39 17.67 8.66 -20.42
N SER A 40 17.71 9.52 -19.40
CA SER A 40 18.42 10.81 -19.48
C SER A 40 19.84 10.75 -18.95
N ASN A 41 20.21 9.69 -18.22
CA ASN A 41 21.49 9.60 -17.52
C ASN A 41 22.22 8.25 -17.63
N LEU A 42 21.67 7.28 -18.37
CA LEU A 42 22.28 5.96 -18.59
C LEU A 42 22.39 5.63 -20.08
N SER A 43 23.41 4.85 -20.44
CA SER A 43 23.68 4.35 -21.78
C SER A 43 22.71 3.23 -22.12
N THR A 44 22.09 3.28 -23.30
CA THR A 44 21.26 2.20 -23.83
C THR A 44 22.02 1.27 -24.78
N VAL A 45 23.35 1.38 -24.83
CA VAL A 45 24.22 0.59 -25.71
C VAL A 45 25.10 -0.35 -24.86
N LYS A 46 24.92 -1.65 -25.06
CA LYS A 46 25.54 -2.71 -24.24
C LYS A 46 27.06 -2.73 -24.33
N GLU A 47 27.60 -2.46 -25.50
CA GLU A 47 29.05 -2.46 -25.77
C GLU A 47 29.75 -1.26 -25.11
N HIS A 48 28.99 -0.25 -24.69
CA HIS A 48 29.47 0.97 -24.04
C HIS A 48 28.58 1.34 -22.85
N PRO A 49 28.58 0.52 -21.79
CA PRO A 49 27.73 0.73 -20.63
C PRO A 49 28.15 1.97 -19.84
N THR A 50 27.21 2.60 -19.14
CA THR A 50 27.50 3.70 -18.20
C THR A 50 28.41 3.18 -17.10
N GLN A 51 29.62 3.72 -17.04
CA GLN A 51 30.58 3.37 -16.01
C GLN A 51 30.21 4.07 -14.70
N VAL A 52 30.00 3.31 -13.64
CA VAL A 52 29.71 3.86 -12.31
C VAL A 52 30.60 3.20 -11.26
N ASN A 53 30.76 3.90 -10.15
CA ASN A 53 31.62 3.50 -9.04
C ASN A 53 30.90 3.57 -7.70
N THR A 54 29.58 3.41 -7.73
CA THR A 54 28.72 3.29 -6.55
C THR A 54 27.89 2.01 -6.71
N ASP A 55 27.67 1.31 -5.60
CA ASP A 55 26.85 0.10 -5.52
C ASP A 55 25.35 0.38 -5.67
N THR A 56 24.98 1.66 -5.77
CA THR A 56 23.63 2.14 -6.08
C THR A 56 23.71 3.32 -7.04
N ILE A 57 22.70 3.48 -7.90
CA ILE A 57 22.59 4.61 -8.84
C ILE A 57 21.22 5.27 -8.79
N GLU A 58 21.14 6.51 -9.27
CA GLU A 58 19.86 7.14 -9.59
C GLU A 58 19.53 6.88 -11.06
N VAL A 59 18.31 6.44 -11.35
CA VAL A 59 17.86 6.15 -12.72
C VAL A 59 16.81 7.19 -13.09
N GLN A 60 17.08 7.97 -14.12
CA GLN A 60 16.22 9.07 -14.56
C GLN A 60 15.87 8.95 -16.03
N GLY A 61 14.68 9.42 -16.38
CA GLY A 61 14.26 9.47 -17.76
C GLY A 61 12.94 10.18 -17.97
N THR A 62 12.47 10.13 -19.21
CA THR A 62 11.11 10.55 -19.59
C THR A 62 10.30 9.36 -20.07
N PHE A 63 8.98 9.48 -19.98
CA PHE A 63 8.04 8.50 -20.49
C PHE A 63 6.95 9.16 -21.32
N ASN A 64 6.41 8.43 -22.30
CA ASN A 64 5.33 8.89 -23.17
C ASN A 64 4.32 7.77 -23.42
N GLY A 65 3.02 8.06 -23.28
CA GLY A 65 1.96 7.07 -23.50
C GLY A 65 1.92 5.91 -22.49
N VAL A 66 2.61 6.02 -21.34
CA VAL A 66 2.64 5.01 -20.28
C VAL A 66 1.85 5.50 -19.06
N SER A 67 1.09 4.60 -18.42
CA SER A 67 0.42 4.90 -17.15
C SER A 67 1.44 5.05 -16.02
N SER A 68 1.59 6.27 -15.50
CA SER A 68 2.63 6.63 -14.52
C SER A 68 2.58 5.82 -13.22
N SER A 69 1.41 5.31 -12.82
CA SER A 69 1.25 4.48 -11.61
C SER A 69 1.81 3.05 -11.75
N THR A 70 2.07 2.63 -12.98
CA THR A 70 2.51 1.27 -13.33
C THR A 70 4.02 1.16 -13.57
N ILE A 71 4.75 2.28 -13.49
CA ILE A 71 6.19 2.30 -13.78
C ILE A 71 6.97 1.61 -12.65
N GLY A 72 7.85 0.68 -13.00
CA GLY A 72 8.76 -0.06 -12.11
C GLY A 72 10.10 -0.38 -12.79
N TYR A 73 11.05 -0.98 -12.06
CA TYR A 73 12.36 -1.39 -12.63
C TYR A 73 12.77 -2.83 -12.25
N ARG A 74 13.70 -3.40 -13.02
CA ARG A 74 14.53 -4.57 -12.65
C ARG A 74 16.00 -4.32 -13.01
N VAL A 75 16.92 -4.98 -12.31
CA VAL A 75 18.37 -4.94 -12.58
C VAL A 75 18.87 -6.37 -12.77
N GLU A 76 19.56 -6.62 -13.87
CA GLU A 76 20.08 -7.94 -14.24
C GLU A 76 21.61 -7.88 -14.37
N LEU A 77 22.35 -8.77 -13.70
CA LEU A 77 23.80 -8.89 -13.89
C LEU A 77 24.05 -9.83 -15.07
N GLU A 78 24.76 -9.35 -16.09
CA GLU A 78 25.14 -10.14 -17.24
C GLU A 78 26.61 -10.54 -17.19
N VAL A 79 26.88 -11.82 -17.38
CA VAL A 79 28.23 -12.36 -17.55
C VAL A 79 28.23 -13.28 -18.77
N ASN A 80 29.03 -12.95 -19.78
CA ASN A 80 29.17 -13.71 -21.03
C ASN A 80 27.87 -13.89 -21.85
N GLY A 81 26.98 -12.90 -21.85
CA GLY A 81 25.71 -12.98 -22.58
C GLY A 81 24.60 -13.73 -21.84
N GLU A 82 24.87 -14.26 -20.64
CA GLU A 82 23.87 -14.88 -19.77
C GLU A 82 23.57 -13.96 -18.57
N ILE A 83 22.28 -13.89 -18.21
CA ILE A 83 21.85 -13.22 -16.99
C ILE A 83 22.11 -14.16 -15.82
N VAL A 84 23.03 -13.78 -14.94
CA VAL A 84 23.46 -14.58 -13.79
C VAL A 84 22.78 -14.18 -12.49
N ASN A 85 22.15 -12.99 -12.45
CA ASN A 85 21.36 -12.54 -11.32
C ASN A 85 20.29 -11.52 -11.77
N THR A 86 19.13 -11.52 -11.13
CA THR A 86 18.04 -10.57 -11.38
C THR A 86 17.47 -10.05 -10.07
N ALA A 87 17.44 -8.73 -9.90
CA ALA A 87 16.82 -8.04 -8.78
C ALA A 87 15.62 -7.22 -9.26
N TYR A 88 14.45 -7.40 -8.64
CA TYR A 88 13.23 -6.68 -8.99
C TYR A 88 12.97 -5.50 -8.04
N GLY A 89 12.59 -4.35 -8.61
CA GLY A 89 12.17 -3.15 -7.88
C GLY A 89 10.70 -2.82 -8.07
N THR A 90 9.81 -3.83 -8.18
CA THR A 90 8.39 -3.63 -8.54
C THR A 90 7.57 -2.86 -7.49
N ASP A 91 8.00 -2.89 -6.22
CA ASP A 91 7.36 -2.17 -5.11
C ASP A 91 7.94 -0.77 -4.88
N VAL A 92 9.06 -0.44 -5.54
CA VAL A 92 9.67 0.88 -5.47
C VAL A 92 9.00 1.74 -6.54
N LYS A 93 8.34 2.83 -6.14
CA LYS A 93 7.70 3.76 -7.09
C LYS A 93 8.63 4.94 -7.42
N PRO A 94 8.71 5.36 -8.70
CA PRO A 94 9.52 6.51 -9.08
C PRO A 94 8.88 7.81 -8.57
N THR A 95 9.69 8.83 -8.36
CA THR A 95 9.19 10.20 -8.25
C THR A 95 8.83 10.69 -9.65
N ILE A 96 7.59 11.10 -9.87
CA ILE A 96 7.10 11.60 -11.17
C ILE A 96 6.92 13.12 -11.13
N SER A 97 7.44 13.81 -12.13
CA SER A 97 7.23 15.24 -12.36
C SER A 97 6.99 15.51 -13.84
N GLY A 98 5.74 15.79 -14.22
CA GLY A 98 5.34 15.86 -15.63
C GLY A 98 5.51 14.50 -16.32
N ASN A 99 6.29 14.47 -17.40
CA ASN A 99 6.64 13.25 -18.13
C ASN A 99 7.99 12.67 -17.71
N SER A 100 8.58 13.12 -16.61
CA SER A 100 9.86 12.61 -16.10
C SER A 100 9.67 11.65 -14.93
N PHE A 101 10.52 10.63 -14.85
CA PHE A 101 10.59 9.68 -13.74
C PHE A 101 11.98 9.66 -13.12
N ILE A 102 12.05 9.41 -11.81
CA ILE A 102 13.30 9.24 -11.06
C ILE A 102 13.17 8.08 -10.06
N PHE A 103 14.00 7.05 -10.19
CA PHE A 103 14.23 6.04 -9.16
C PHE A 103 15.51 6.37 -8.40
N ARG A 104 15.43 6.44 -7.07
CA ARG A 104 16.58 6.70 -6.20
C ARG A 104 17.11 5.39 -5.65
N ALA A 105 18.43 5.24 -5.63
CA ALA A 105 19.16 4.10 -5.05
C ALA A 105 18.80 2.72 -5.67
N VAL A 106 18.84 2.63 -6.99
CA VAL A 106 18.77 1.35 -7.72
C VAL A 106 20.07 0.57 -7.48
N PRO A 107 20.02 -0.64 -6.90
CA PRO A 107 21.23 -1.39 -6.52
C PRO A 107 21.93 -2.03 -7.72
N LEU A 108 23.26 -2.11 -7.65
CA LEU A 108 24.14 -2.69 -8.69
C LEU A 108 25.06 -3.76 -8.10
N GLN A 109 25.53 -4.65 -8.96
CA GLN A 109 26.52 -5.69 -8.65
C GLN A 109 27.77 -5.47 -9.49
N THR A 110 28.96 -5.82 -8.97
CA THR A 110 30.22 -5.54 -9.68
C THR A 110 30.24 -6.26 -11.04
N GLY A 111 30.49 -5.51 -12.12
CA GLY A 111 30.39 -5.98 -13.50
C GLY A 111 29.28 -5.28 -14.31
N LEU A 112 28.87 -5.91 -15.42
CA LEU A 112 27.87 -5.35 -16.35
C LEU A 112 26.44 -5.60 -15.86
N ASN A 113 25.75 -4.53 -15.47
CA ASN A 113 24.36 -4.55 -15.07
C ASN A 113 23.47 -4.05 -16.21
N ILE A 114 22.30 -4.66 -16.39
CA ILE A 114 21.22 -4.24 -17.29
C ILE A 114 20.08 -3.71 -16.41
N VAL A 115 19.77 -2.42 -16.53
CA VAL A 115 18.71 -1.75 -15.80
C VAL A 115 17.52 -1.58 -16.73
N THR A 116 16.42 -2.30 -16.48
CA THR A 116 15.21 -2.24 -17.30
C THR A 116 14.08 -1.52 -16.57
N ILE A 117 13.48 -0.52 -17.23
CA ILE A 117 12.26 0.17 -16.78
C ILE A 117 11.06 -0.46 -17.49
N THR A 118 9.95 -0.63 -16.77
CA THR A 118 8.72 -1.28 -17.24
C THR A 118 7.50 -0.43 -16.92
N GLY A 119 6.42 -0.54 -17.70
CA GLY A 119 5.11 0.08 -17.41
C GLY A 119 4.01 -0.36 -18.39
N LEU A 120 2.75 0.05 -18.15
CA LEU A 120 1.62 -0.29 -19.03
C LEU A 120 1.34 0.83 -20.06
N GLY A 121 1.36 0.46 -21.34
CA GLY A 121 1.00 1.34 -22.45
C GLY A 121 -0.52 1.53 -22.62
N PRO A 122 -0.98 2.30 -23.63
CA PRO A 122 -2.38 2.71 -23.78
C PRO A 122 -3.36 1.55 -24.03
N ASN A 123 -2.84 0.43 -24.53
CA ASN A 123 -3.61 -0.78 -24.86
C ASN A 123 -3.54 -1.84 -23.73
N GLY A 124 -2.94 -1.53 -22.58
CA GLY A 124 -2.81 -2.45 -21.45
C GLY A 124 -1.64 -3.45 -21.54
N ASN A 125 -0.80 -3.38 -22.58
CA ASN A 125 0.40 -4.20 -22.71
C ASN A 125 1.57 -3.60 -21.91
N THR A 126 2.44 -4.47 -21.38
CA THR A 126 3.72 -4.06 -20.79
C THR A 126 4.65 -3.54 -21.87
N VAL A 127 5.25 -2.39 -21.63
CA VAL A 127 6.31 -1.77 -22.43
C VAL A 127 7.55 -1.62 -21.57
N GLU A 128 8.73 -1.81 -22.16
CA GLU A 128 10.01 -1.82 -21.44
C GLU A 128 11.08 -1.00 -22.18
N ALA A 129 12.12 -0.59 -21.46
CA ALA A 129 13.37 -0.08 -22.05
C ALA A 129 14.55 -0.39 -21.13
N SER A 130 15.70 -0.72 -21.70
CA SER A 130 16.89 -1.12 -20.95
C SER A 130 18.06 -0.14 -21.12
N ALA A 131 18.84 0.01 -20.06
CA ALA A 131 20.12 0.69 -20.03
C ALA A 131 21.20 -0.21 -19.45
N PHE A 132 22.46 -0.01 -19.83
CA PHE A 132 23.60 -0.85 -19.44
C PHE A 132 24.55 -0.04 -18.56
N VAL A 133 24.96 -0.62 -17.44
CA VAL A 133 25.74 0.03 -16.38
C VAL A 133 26.86 -0.90 -15.92
N GLU A 134 28.10 -0.53 -16.15
CA GLU A 134 29.26 -1.26 -15.65
C GLU A 134 29.63 -0.67 -14.28
N PHE A 135 29.47 -1.46 -13.22
CA PHE A 135 29.85 -1.04 -11.88
C PHE A 135 31.26 -1.54 -11.53
N SER A 136 32.16 -0.60 -11.25
CA SER A 136 33.51 -0.85 -10.79
C SER A 136 33.73 -0.42 -9.33
N ASN A 137 34.40 -1.26 -8.54
CA ASN A 137 34.70 -1.04 -7.12
C ASN A 137 35.92 -0.10 -6.88
N VAL A 138 36.10 0.93 -7.72
CA VAL A 138 37.20 1.90 -7.58
C VAL A 138 36.76 3.05 -6.65
N PRO A 139 37.59 3.51 -5.69
CA PRO A 139 37.28 4.66 -4.85
C PRO A 139 37.01 5.93 -5.66
N ALA A 140 36.10 6.77 -5.19
CA ALA A 140 35.88 8.12 -5.70
C ALA A 140 36.01 9.16 -4.59
N ILE A 141 36.12 10.45 -4.89
CA ILE A 141 36.00 11.54 -3.90
C ILE A 141 35.05 12.63 -4.42
N SER A 142 34.16 13.11 -3.54
CA SER A 142 33.19 14.18 -3.78
C SER A 142 32.89 14.94 -2.49
N ASP A 143 32.09 16.02 -2.58
CA ASP A 143 31.58 16.80 -1.43
C ASP A 143 32.63 17.33 -0.45
N ILE A 144 33.75 17.85 -0.96
CA ILE A 144 34.87 18.34 -0.15
C ILE A 144 34.51 19.67 0.51
N LYS A 145 34.54 19.72 1.84
CA LYS A 145 34.14 20.85 2.67
C LYS A 145 35.17 21.15 3.73
N LEU A 146 35.30 22.42 4.10
CA LEU A 146 35.92 22.83 5.35
C LEU A 146 35.03 22.46 6.54
N SER A 147 35.62 22.39 7.74
CA SER A 147 34.88 22.18 9.00
C SER A 147 33.77 23.20 9.29
N ASP A 148 33.82 24.38 8.67
CA ASP A 148 32.78 25.42 8.77
C ASP A 148 31.63 25.23 7.74
N GLY A 149 31.66 24.13 6.97
CA GLY A 149 30.64 23.75 6.00
C GLY A 149 30.83 24.34 4.59
N ARG A 150 31.81 25.23 4.38
CA ARG A 150 32.09 25.82 3.06
C ARG A 150 32.72 24.78 2.13
N VAL A 151 32.19 24.68 0.91
CA VAL A 151 32.64 23.73 -0.12
C VAL A 151 33.93 24.22 -0.76
N LEU A 152 34.89 23.30 -0.97
CA LEU A 152 36.08 23.55 -1.77
C LEU A 152 35.83 23.11 -3.21
N GLU A 153 35.59 24.08 -4.08
CA GLU A 153 35.35 23.85 -5.49
C GLU A 153 36.67 23.69 -6.27
N SER A 154 36.61 22.99 -7.41
CA SER A 154 37.78 22.83 -8.26
C SER A 154 38.18 24.18 -8.85
N GLY A 155 39.45 24.56 -8.70
CA GLY A 155 39.99 25.81 -9.27
C GLY A 155 39.55 27.11 -8.57
N MET A 156 38.65 27.08 -7.59
CA MET A 156 38.24 28.27 -6.83
C MET A 156 38.79 28.23 -5.41
N PRO A 157 39.85 29.01 -5.09
CA PRO A 157 40.44 29.02 -3.76
C PRO A 157 39.53 29.72 -2.74
N LEU A 158 39.45 29.15 -1.54
CA LEU A 158 38.67 29.70 -0.42
C LEU A 158 39.57 30.34 0.63
N ILE A 159 39.23 31.53 1.13
CA ILE A 159 39.96 32.18 2.23
C ILE A 159 39.62 31.51 3.56
N PHE A 160 40.65 31.03 4.26
CA PHE A 160 40.58 30.35 5.54
C PHE A 160 41.45 31.06 6.58
N LYS A 161 40.89 31.32 7.76
CA LYS A 161 41.60 31.98 8.86
C LYS A 161 42.26 30.95 9.78
N GLY A 162 43.59 30.89 9.76
CA GLY A 162 44.40 30.06 10.66
C GLY A 162 45.42 29.17 9.95
N ASP A 163 46.41 28.72 10.72
CA ASP A 163 47.52 27.90 10.22
C ASP A 163 47.18 26.41 10.15
N SER A 164 45.96 26.01 10.53
CA SER A 164 45.51 24.63 10.49
C SER A 164 44.04 24.49 10.12
N ALA A 165 43.74 23.68 9.10
CA ALA A 165 42.40 23.40 8.62
C ALA A 165 41.96 21.96 8.90
N SER A 166 40.64 21.75 8.87
CA SER A 166 39.99 20.44 8.97
C SER A 166 39.01 20.30 7.80
N LEU A 167 38.98 19.11 7.17
CA LEU A 167 38.15 18.84 6.00
C LEU A 167 37.16 17.70 6.26
N SER A 168 36.04 17.74 5.55
CA SER A 168 35.09 16.63 5.40
C SER A 168 34.86 16.37 3.92
N LEU A 169 34.69 15.11 3.52
CA LEU A 169 34.39 14.72 2.14
C LEU A 169 33.62 13.39 2.08
N LYS A 170 33.08 13.05 0.91
CA LYS A 170 32.57 11.72 0.60
C LYS A 170 33.53 10.96 -0.31
N ALA A 171 33.86 9.74 0.06
CA ALA A 171 34.61 8.80 -0.76
C ALA A 171 33.97 7.41 -0.76
N PRO A 172 32.93 7.16 -1.60
CA PRO A 172 32.34 5.83 -1.73
C PRO A 172 33.37 4.84 -2.27
N ASN A 173 33.24 3.57 -1.88
CA ASN A 173 34.18 2.51 -2.21
C ASN A 173 35.64 2.80 -1.82
N ALA A 174 35.88 3.60 -0.78
CA ALA A 174 37.20 3.81 -0.18
C ALA A 174 37.30 3.09 1.17
N SER A 175 38.33 2.26 1.36
CA SER A 175 38.72 1.72 2.67
C SER A 175 39.58 2.70 3.49
N MET A 176 40.25 3.64 2.83
CA MET A 176 41.11 4.66 3.46
C MET A 176 41.10 5.95 2.63
N VAL A 177 41.22 7.12 3.29
CA VAL A 177 41.44 8.41 2.61
C VAL A 177 42.57 9.16 3.32
N THR A 178 43.41 9.87 2.57
CA THR A 178 44.44 10.79 3.09
C THR A 178 44.30 12.18 2.51
N VAL A 179 44.78 13.20 3.24
CA VAL A 179 44.90 14.59 2.79
C VAL A 179 46.29 15.12 3.13
N ASN A 180 47.02 15.63 2.14
CA ASN A 180 48.42 16.03 2.24
C ASN A 180 49.29 14.95 2.93
N GLY A 181 48.98 13.67 2.67
CA GLY A 181 49.64 12.51 3.26
C GLY A 181 49.15 12.09 4.66
N LEU A 182 48.22 12.82 5.28
CA LEU A 182 47.64 12.48 6.59
C LEU A 182 46.33 11.71 6.44
N GLN A 183 46.18 10.58 7.13
CA GLN A 183 44.97 9.75 7.06
C GLN A 183 43.75 10.44 7.71
N MET A 184 42.60 10.34 7.05
CA MET A 184 41.30 10.84 7.50
C MET A 184 40.53 9.76 8.28
N PHE A 185 39.68 10.18 9.23
CA PHE A 185 38.78 9.31 9.98
C PHE A 185 37.52 8.97 9.17
N ASN A 186 37.08 7.70 9.20
CA ASN A 186 35.85 7.26 8.54
C ASN A 186 34.63 7.54 9.45
N GLY A 187 33.71 8.38 8.97
CA GLY A 187 32.49 8.81 9.66
C GLY A 187 31.23 8.00 9.30
N GLY A 188 31.35 6.96 8.49
CA GLY A 188 30.21 6.15 8.01
C GLY A 188 29.55 6.69 6.73
N ALA A 189 28.80 5.82 6.04
CA ALA A 189 28.11 6.12 4.77
C ALA A 189 29.03 6.76 3.70
N GLY A 190 30.29 6.32 3.62
CA GLY A 190 31.29 6.85 2.69
C GLY A 190 31.82 8.24 3.04
N THR A 191 31.60 8.76 4.25
CA THR A 191 32.07 10.09 4.67
C THR A 191 33.42 10.00 5.40
N PHE A 192 34.37 10.88 5.09
CA PHE A 192 35.68 10.97 5.74
C PHE A 192 35.95 12.38 6.27
N VAL A 193 36.58 12.47 7.44
CA VAL A 193 36.91 13.75 8.10
C VAL A 193 38.38 13.80 8.54
N SER A 194 39.03 14.96 8.38
CA SER A 194 40.40 15.21 8.84
C SER A 194 40.44 16.31 9.89
N SER A 195 41.49 16.31 10.70
CA SER A 195 41.84 17.41 11.58
C SER A 195 43.34 17.71 11.49
N GLY A 196 43.72 18.99 11.53
CA GLY A 196 45.13 19.35 11.72
C GLY A 196 45.96 19.55 10.45
N ILE A 197 45.36 19.86 9.29
CA ILE A 197 46.09 20.14 8.04
C ILE A 197 46.84 21.46 8.19
N VAL A 198 48.16 21.44 8.26
CA VAL A 198 49.00 22.64 8.41
C VAL A 198 49.02 23.44 7.09
N LEU A 199 48.78 24.74 7.16
CA LEU A 199 48.76 25.66 6.02
C LEU A 199 49.88 26.71 6.13
N GLN A 200 50.48 27.06 5.00
CA GLN A 200 51.41 28.19 4.84
C GLN A 200 50.63 29.49 4.54
N PRO A 201 51.09 30.68 4.96
CA PRO A 201 50.42 31.93 4.58
C PRO A 201 50.36 32.13 3.06
N GLY A 202 49.18 32.45 2.51
CA GLY A 202 48.96 32.59 1.06
C GLY A 202 48.20 31.41 0.45
N LEU A 203 48.30 31.22 -0.88
CA LEU A 203 47.65 30.14 -1.60
C LEU A 203 48.32 28.79 -1.27
N ASN A 204 47.54 27.81 -0.79
CA ASN A 204 47.97 26.45 -0.45
C ASN A 204 47.30 25.44 -1.37
N GLU A 205 48.04 24.39 -1.71
CA GLU A 205 47.54 23.21 -2.41
C GLU A 205 47.15 22.10 -1.40
N ILE A 206 45.99 21.48 -1.63
CA ILE A 206 45.41 20.41 -0.81
C ILE A 206 45.22 19.18 -1.69
N VAL A 207 46.04 18.16 -1.48
CA VAL A 207 46.01 16.88 -2.21
C VAL A 207 45.26 15.84 -1.38
N ILE A 208 44.22 15.24 -1.95
CA ILE A 208 43.38 14.24 -1.28
C ILE A 208 43.48 12.92 -2.06
N VAL A 209 43.72 11.80 -1.37
CA VAL A 209 43.87 10.46 -1.96
C VAL A 209 42.91 9.48 -1.26
N ALA A 210 41.97 8.88 -2.00
CA ALA A 210 41.14 7.77 -1.53
C ALA A 210 41.72 6.43 -2.00
N THR A 211 41.54 5.37 -1.20
CA THR A 211 42.15 4.04 -1.42
C THR A 211 41.16 2.93 -1.05
N ASN A 212 41.08 1.85 -1.83
CA ASN A 212 40.38 0.60 -1.50
C ASN A 212 41.16 -0.60 -2.01
N GLY A 213 41.69 -1.39 -1.08
CA GLY A 213 42.73 -2.38 -1.41
C GLY A 213 43.92 -1.70 -2.10
N ASN A 214 44.19 -2.09 -3.35
CA ASN A 214 45.27 -1.54 -4.18
C ASN A 214 44.83 -0.41 -5.12
N LEU A 215 43.55 -0.02 -5.10
CA LEU A 215 42.99 1.00 -5.99
C LEU A 215 43.04 2.37 -5.31
N THR A 216 43.53 3.41 -6.01
CA THR A 216 43.62 4.79 -5.47
C THR A 216 43.00 5.84 -6.39
N TYR A 217 42.43 6.91 -5.81
CA TYR A 217 41.88 8.07 -6.52
C TYR A 217 42.34 9.37 -5.87
N THR A 218 43.03 10.25 -6.62
CA THR A 218 43.66 11.48 -6.10
C THR A 218 43.04 12.73 -6.73
N LEU A 219 42.86 13.81 -5.94
CA LEU A 219 42.46 15.13 -6.42
C LEU A 219 43.13 16.27 -5.65
N THR A 220 43.11 17.47 -6.23
CA THR A 220 43.67 18.69 -5.63
C THR A 220 42.61 19.79 -5.42
N ARG A 221 42.73 20.56 -4.33
CA ARG A 221 41.99 21.80 -4.03
C ARG A 221 42.93 22.91 -3.56
N TYR A 222 42.44 24.16 -3.54
CA TYR A 222 43.23 25.31 -3.12
C TYR A 222 42.59 26.06 -1.95
N ILE A 223 43.41 26.50 -0.98
CA ILE A 223 42.96 27.28 0.19
C ILE A 223 43.90 28.47 0.36
N ILE A 224 43.36 29.68 0.55
CA ILE A 224 44.15 30.86 0.92
C ILE A 224 44.20 30.94 2.45
N SER A 225 45.36 30.71 3.05
CA SER A 225 45.56 30.80 4.49
C SER A 225 45.87 32.23 4.93
N TYR A 226 45.13 32.70 5.93
CA TYR A 226 45.33 33.99 6.59
C TYR A 226 45.37 33.82 8.11
N ASN A 227 46.49 34.12 8.75
CA ASN A 227 46.69 33.90 10.19
C ASN A 227 46.87 35.19 11.01
N GLY A 228 46.41 36.32 10.47
CA GLY A 228 46.64 37.64 11.08
C GLY A 228 47.89 38.36 10.56
N ALA A 229 48.77 37.70 9.81
CA ALA A 229 49.89 38.35 9.13
C ALA A 229 49.52 38.85 7.72
N LEU A 230 50.27 39.83 7.20
CA LEU A 230 50.08 40.30 5.82
C LEU A 230 50.20 39.13 4.83
N THR A 231 49.32 39.02 3.85
CA THR A 231 49.28 37.91 2.88
C THR A 231 48.92 38.41 1.47
N GLY A 232 49.77 38.19 0.45
CA GLY A 232 49.51 38.54 -0.96
C GLY A 232 49.01 37.37 -1.82
N TYR A 233 48.11 37.64 -2.79
CA TYR A 233 47.51 36.66 -3.72
C TYR A 233 46.77 37.36 -4.88
N ASP A 234 46.29 36.60 -5.87
CA ASP A 234 45.56 37.04 -7.06
C ASP A 234 46.30 38.11 -7.90
N THR A 235 47.56 37.86 -8.25
CA THR A 235 48.46 38.84 -8.91
C THR A 235 48.45 38.70 -10.44
N PHE A 236 48.36 39.84 -11.14
CA PHE A 236 48.31 39.97 -12.60
C PHE A 236 49.29 41.03 -13.12
N ILE A 237 49.72 40.89 -14.37
CA ILE A 237 50.29 41.95 -15.21
C ILE A 237 49.33 42.19 -16.37
N GLY A 238 48.69 43.36 -16.40
CA GLY A 238 47.59 43.66 -17.31
C GLY A 238 46.39 42.74 -17.05
N THR A 239 46.02 41.95 -18.04
CA THR A 239 44.99 40.90 -17.94
C THR A 239 45.55 39.53 -17.59
N SER A 240 46.87 39.40 -17.47
CA SER A 240 47.54 38.11 -17.35
C SER A 240 47.82 37.75 -15.90
N ALA A 241 47.25 36.66 -15.39
CA ALA A 241 47.56 36.15 -14.04
C ALA A 241 49.02 35.66 -13.98
N ILE A 242 49.68 35.79 -12.83
CA ILE A 242 51.10 35.43 -12.67
C ILE A 242 51.41 34.65 -11.38
N ASP A 243 50.42 34.29 -10.56
CA ASP A 243 50.61 33.71 -9.22
C ASP A 243 50.05 32.28 -9.05
N ALA A 244 49.94 31.53 -10.15
CA ALA A 244 49.60 30.11 -10.11
C ALA A 244 50.84 29.21 -9.90
N THR A 245 50.63 28.07 -9.26
CA THR A 245 51.56 26.97 -8.94
C THR A 245 52.68 26.74 -9.99
N ALA A 246 53.85 26.28 -9.50
CA ALA A 246 55.19 26.03 -10.09
C ALA A 246 55.49 25.99 -11.62
N ASN A 247 54.52 26.06 -12.55
CA ASN A 247 54.71 25.99 -14.02
C ASN A 247 53.77 26.95 -14.81
N HIS A 248 53.42 28.13 -14.27
CA HIS A 248 52.53 29.06 -14.99
C HIS A 248 53.23 29.79 -16.15
N TYR A 249 52.67 29.65 -17.36
CA TYR A 249 53.09 30.36 -18.58
C TYR A 249 52.10 31.44 -18.94
N VAL A 250 52.62 32.59 -19.39
CA VAL A 250 51.84 33.74 -19.81
C VAL A 250 52.22 34.14 -21.23
N SER A 251 51.23 34.17 -22.12
CA SER A 251 51.44 34.51 -23.53
C SER A 251 51.77 35.99 -23.70
N ALA A 252 52.83 36.27 -24.46
CA ALA A 252 53.35 37.57 -24.79
C ALA A 252 52.52 38.22 -25.92
N PRO A 253 52.40 39.55 -25.95
CA PRO A 253 53.04 40.49 -25.04
C PRO A 253 52.34 40.51 -23.67
N VAL A 254 53.09 40.24 -22.59
CA VAL A 254 52.65 40.49 -21.23
C VAL A 254 52.99 41.93 -20.96
N SER A 255 52.00 42.79 -21.03
CA SER A 255 52.19 44.22 -20.85
C SER A 255 50.97 44.79 -20.15
N GLY A 256 51.18 45.50 -19.07
CA GLY A 256 50.10 46.16 -18.35
C GLY A 256 50.50 46.61 -16.96
N THR A 257 49.55 47.24 -16.29
CA THR A 257 49.66 47.54 -14.86
C THR A 257 49.76 46.24 -14.07
N VAL A 258 50.62 46.20 -13.05
CA VAL A 258 50.64 45.08 -12.12
C VAL A 258 49.55 45.31 -11.10
N LYS A 259 48.60 44.39 -11.02
CA LYS A 259 47.52 44.45 -10.04
C LYS A 259 47.44 43.17 -9.24
N GLY A 260 46.95 43.25 -8.02
CA GLY A 260 46.69 42.05 -7.24
C GLY A 260 46.02 42.36 -5.92
N LYS A 261 45.88 41.34 -5.08
CA LYS A 261 45.26 41.47 -3.76
C LYS A 261 46.25 41.19 -2.64
N PHE A 262 46.01 41.82 -1.51
CA PHE A 262 46.65 41.43 -0.27
C PHE A 262 45.70 41.64 0.91
N ILE A 263 45.86 40.80 1.92
CA ILE A 263 45.10 40.80 3.17
C ILE A 263 45.97 41.43 4.25
N VAL A 264 45.42 42.41 4.97
CA VAL A 264 46.04 42.98 6.18
C VAL A 264 45.14 42.75 7.40
N PRO A 265 45.71 42.59 8.61
CA PRO A 265 44.93 42.60 9.84
C PRO A 265 44.28 43.95 10.10
N LYS A 266 43.09 43.94 10.70
CA LYS A 266 42.54 45.17 11.30
C LYS A 266 43.39 45.54 12.50
N SER A 267 44.04 46.71 12.45
CA SER A 267 44.83 47.20 13.58
C SER A 267 43.94 47.41 14.80
N GLN A 268 44.41 46.99 15.98
CA GLN A 268 43.76 47.22 17.28
C GLN A 268 44.00 48.65 17.81
N GLN A 269 44.72 49.51 17.08
CA GLN A 269 44.90 50.91 17.46
C GLN A 269 43.72 51.74 16.95
N ASN A 270 43.01 52.40 17.86
CA ASN A 270 41.81 53.23 17.64
C ASN A 270 42.02 54.51 16.79
N ASN A 271 42.97 54.53 15.86
CA ASN A 271 43.17 55.59 14.89
C ASN A 271 43.23 54.95 13.49
N THR A 272 42.45 55.44 12.54
CA THR A 272 42.40 54.99 11.14
C THR A 272 43.83 54.82 10.59
N PRO A 273 44.35 53.59 10.39
CA PRO A 273 45.71 53.41 9.90
C PRO A 273 45.84 54.05 8.52
N ALA A 274 46.99 54.68 8.24
CA ALA A 274 47.28 55.14 6.89
C ALA A 274 47.18 53.95 5.91
N PRO A 275 46.71 54.16 4.67
CA PRO A 275 46.62 53.09 3.68
C PRO A 275 47.98 52.39 3.53
N PRO A 276 48.01 51.06 3.38
CA PRO A 276 49.24 50.29 3.24
C PRO A 276 50.11 50.85 2.10
N SER A 277 51.42 50.96 2.34
CA SER A 277 52.36 51.30 1.27
C SER A 277 52.73 50.03 0.52
N VAL A 278 52.65 50.08 -0.82
CA VAL A 278 52.93 48.94 -1.69
C VAL A 278 54.05 49.30 -2.67
N GLU A 279 55.00 48.38 -2.83
CA GLU A 279 56.04 48.40 -3.86
C GLU A 279 55.99 47.08 -4.64
N VAL A 280 56.15 47.16 -5.95
CA VAL A 280 56.27 46.00 -6.84
C VAL A 280 57.63 46.05 -7.53
N VAL A 281 58.36 44.94 -7.52
CA VAL A 281 59.61 44.77 -8.25
C VAL A 281 59.54 43.48 -9.07
N ILE A 282 59.80 43.54 -10.38
CA ILE A 282 59.93 42.37 -11.25
C ILE A 282 61.36 42.25 -11.71
N THR A 283 61.97 41.08 -11.50
CA THR A 283 63.31 40.74 -11.96
C THR A 283 63.28 39.53 -12.89
N GLN A 284 64.20 39.44 -13.85
CA GLN A 284 64.37 38.25 -14.68
C GLN A 284 65.24 37.21 -13.93
N ASP A 285 64.79 35.95 -13.88
CA ASP A 285 65.44 34.91 -13.04
C ASP A 285 66.83 34.50 -13.55
N SER A 286 67.08 34.61 -14.87
CA SER A 286 68.33 34.17 -15.48
C SER A 286 69.54 35.03 -15.12
N ASP A 287 69.34 36.33 -14.91
CA ASP A 287 70.43 37.30 -14.70
C ASP A 287 70.18 38.29 -13.55
N GLY A 288 68.98 38.27 -12.94
CA GLY A 288 68.60 39.15 -11.85
C GLY A 288 68.31 40.60 -12.28
N SER A 289 68.25 40.89 -13.59
CA SER A 289 67.98 42.24 -14.08
C SER A 289 66.59 42.73 -13.68
N GLU A 290 66.47 43.99 -13.25
CA GLU A 290 65.19 44.61 -12.89
C GLU A 290 64.44 45.02 -14.16
N VAL A 291 63.29 44.40 -14.38
CA VAL A 291 62.42 44.58 -15.55
C VAL A 291 61.38 45.66 -15.29
N PHE A 292 60.91 45.77 -14.05
CA PHE A 292 59.96 46.78 -13.62
C PHE A 292 60.08 47.05 -12.12
N LYS A 293 59.95 48.31 -11.72
CA LYS A 293 59.84 48.70 -10.31
C LYS A 293 58.96 49.92 -10.15
N GLU A 294 58.03 49.85 -9.21
CA GLU A 294 57.22 50.98 -8.78
C GLU A 294 57.04 50.96 -7.27
N SER A 295 57.47 52.03 -6.61
CA SER A 295 57.34 52.24 -5.16
C SER A 295 56.28 53.31 -4.89
N GLY A 296 55.52 53.18 -3.80
CA GLY A 296 54.54 54.21 -3.41
C GLY A 296 53.27 54.21 -4.26
N ILE A 297 52.82 53.02 -4.67
CA ILE A 297 51.62 52.82 -5.51
C ILE A 297 50.40 53.50 -4.88
N THR A 298 49.73 54.38 -5.65
CA THR A 298 48.60 55.19 -5.14
C THR A 298 47.25 54.49 -5.31
N ASN A 299 47.10 53.56 -6.25
CA ASN A 299 45.85 52.81 -6.46
C ASN A 299 45.81 51.59 -5.55
N VAL A 300 45.82 51.83 -4.24
CA VAL A 300 45.63 50.80 -3.21
C VAL A 300 44.25 51.01 -2.62
N THR A 301 43.29 50.20 -3.06
CA THR A 301 41.88 50.36 -2.73
C THR A 301 41.40 49.23 -1.84
N LYS A 302 40.66 49.57 -0.79
CA LYS A 302 40.00 48.59 0.05
C LYS A 302 38.89 47.91 -0.75
N LYS A 303 38.99 46.60 -0.93
CA LYS A 303 38.07 45.80 -1.74
C LYS A 303 37.02 45.06 -0.91
N GLU A 304 37.46 44.45 0.18
CA GLU A 304 36.61 43.67 1.07
C GLU A 304 37.03 43.94 2.52
N GLU A 305 36.06 43.90 3.43
CA GLU A 305 36.33 43.97 4.86
C GLU A 305 35.67 42.78 5.55
N GLY A 306 36.51 41.87 6.06
CA GLY A 306 36.07 40.81 6.96
C GLY A 306 35.93 41.30 8.40
N SER A 307 35.62 40.40 9.33
CA SER A 307 35.51 40.75 10.76
C SER A 307 36.83 41.30 11.32
N ASP A 308 37.96 40.65 10.98
CA ASP A 308 39.28 40.90 11.57
C ASP A 308 40.37 41.25 10.55
N TYR A 309 40.00 41.34 9.27
CA TYR A 309 40.92 41.62 8.16
C TYR A 309 40.33 42.64 7.18
N ILE A 310 41.20 43.22 6.36
CA ILE A 310 40.83 44.03 5.22
C ILE A 310 41.59 43.50 4.01
N VAL A 311 40.88 43.27 2.91
CA VAL A 311 41.48 42.95 1.60
C VAL A 311 41.65 44.26 0.85
N TYR A 312 42.88 44.53 0.43
CA TYR A 312 43.20 45.61 -0.48
C TYR A 312 43.51 45.04 -1.86
N GLU A 313 43.02 45.72 -2.89
CA GLU A 313 43.52 45.58 -4.25
C GLU A 313 44.57 46.67 -4.48
N TYR A 314 45.69 46.33 -5.09
CA TYR A 314 46.64 47.29 -5.63
C TYR A 314 46.66 47.21 -7.15
N GLU A 315 46.99 48.33 -7.78
CA GLU A 315 47.31 48.40 -9.20
C GLU A 315 48.39 49.45 -9.41
N THR A 316 49.48 49.12 -10.10
CA THR A 316 50.51 50.09 -10.47
C THR A 316 49.96 51.09 -11.49
N VAL A 317 50.57 52.27 -11.60
CA VAL A 317 50.28 53.21 -12.70
C VAL A 317 51.18 52.92 -13.90
N GLY A 318 52.41 52.50 -13.63
CA GLY A 318 53.38 52.07 -14.63
C GLY A 318 53.00 50.73 -15.25
N THR A 319 53.30 50.61 -16.53
CA THR A 319 53.15 49.38 -17.31
C THR A 319 54.39 48.50 -17.14
N ALA A 320 54.24 47.38 -16.46
CA ALA A 320 55.22 46.30 -16.50
C ALA A 320 55.12 45.57 -17.84
N SER A 321 56.24 45.38 -18.52
CA SER A 321 56.27 44.72 -19.83
C SER A 321 57.49 43.82 -19.97
N PRO A 322 57.48 42.59 -19.41
CA PRO A 322 58.59 41.65 -19.58
C PRO A 322 58.85 41.40 -21.07
N PRO A 323 60.05 41.73 -21.58
CA PRO A 323 60.25 41.97 -23.02
C PRO A 323 60.53 40.70 -23.85
N SER A 324 60.75 39.54 -23.22
CA SER A 324 61.16 38.31 -23.92
C SER A 324 60.63 37.04 -23.26
N THR A 325 60.61 35.95 -24.02
CA THR A 325 60.32 34.61 -23.50
C THR A 325 61.32 34.25 -22.40
N GLY A 326 60.87 33.97 -21.17
CA GLY A 326 61.77 33.74 -20.03
C GLY A 326 61.05 33.64 -18.68
N LYS A 327 61.80 33.25 -17.63
CA LYS A 327 61.32 33.17 -16.24
C LYS A 327 61.60 34.47 -15.50
N TYR A 328 60.63 34.93 -14.71
CA TYR A 328 60.65 36.19 -13.98
C TYR A 328 60.15 35.98 -12.55
N ASN A 329 60.65 36.77 -11.61
CA ASN A 329 60.19 36.84 -10.22
C ASN A 329 59.61 38.23 -9.94
N LEU A 330 58.36 38.27 -9.50
CA LEU A 330 57.69 39.44 -8.98
C LEU A 330 57.71 39.43 -7.45
N ASN A 331 58.35 40.44 -6.85
CA ASN A 331 58.33 40.69 -5.42
C ASN A 331 57.35 41.82 -5.08
N LEU A 332 56.24 41.46 -4.43
CA LEU A 332 55.30 42.43 -3.85
C LEU A 332 55.74 42.74 -2.42
N ARG A 333 56.10 44.00 -2.14
CA ARG A 333 56.43 44.47 -0.78
C ARG A 333 55.29 45.30 -0.24
N VAL A 334 54.75 44.90 0.91
CA VAL A 334 53.66 45.62 1.58
C VAL A 334 54.12 46.06 2.95
N ALA A 335 54.01 47.36 3.23
CA ALA A 335 54.27 47.96 4.53
C ALA A 335 52.98 48.47 5.16
N PHE A 336 52.67 47.98 6.36
CA PHE A 336 51.46 48.32 7.12
C PHE A 336 51.76 48.26 8.62
N ASP A 337 51.32 49.28 9.37
CA ASP A 337 51.44 49.38 10.83
C ASP A 337 52.87 49.09 11.36
N GLY A 338 53.88 49.67 10.68
CA GLY A 338 55.30 49.54 11.06
C GLY A 338 55.97 48.21 10.65
N GLN A 339 55.25 47.27 10.05
CA GLN A 339 55.82 46.02 9.52
C GLN A 339 55.83 46.01 7.99
N THR A 340 56.89 45.45 7.42
CA THR A 340 57.03 45.24 5.97
C THR A 340 57.19 43.76 5.68
N ARG A 341 56.40 43.23 4.74
CA ARG A 341 56.51 41.85 4.25
C ARG A 341 56.67 41.80 2.74
N VAL A 342 57.45 40.83 2.25
CA VAL A 342 57.72 40.60 0.83
C VAL A 342 57.07 39.28 0.40
N PHE A 343 56.34 39.30 -0.71
CA PHE A 343 55.71 38.13 -1.35
C PHE A 343 56.32 37.90 -2.74
N PRO A 344 57.23 36.91 -2.90
CA PRO A 344 57.77 36.54 -4.20
C PRO A 344 56.79 35.66 -5.01
N ASN A 345 56.69 35.90 -6.32
CA ASN A 345 55.88 35.16 -7.30
C ASN A 345 56.69 34.91 -8.58
N HIS A 346 56.94 33.64 -8.92
CA HIS A 346 57.68 33.27 -10.13
C HIS A 346 56.72 32.94 -11.30
N PHE A 347 56.97 33.48 -12.50
CA PHE A 347 56.15 33.25 -13.71
C PHE A 347 57.01 33.21 -14.99
N THR A 348 56.49 32.61 -16.07
CA THR A 348 57.19 32.50 -17.37
C THR A 348 56.42 33.23 -18.48
N VAL A 349 57.07 34.10 -19.28
CA VAL A 349 56.46 34.78 -20.45
C VAL A 349 56.81 34.07 -21.76
N ARG A 350 55.94 34.08 -22.80
CA ARG A 350 56.13 33.34 -24.08
C ARG A 350 55.51 33.99 -25.34
N ASP A 351 56.21 34.08 -26.48
CA ASP A 351 55.69 34.60 -27.78
C ASP A 351 54.41 33.88 -28.34
N ALA A 352 53.45 34.66 -28.85
CA ALA A 352 52.17 34.20 -29.43
C ALA A 352 52.27 33.51 -30.81
N ASN A 353 53.39 33.69 -31.54
CA ASN A 353 53.60 33.01 -32.81
C ASN A 353 54.32 31.65 -32.67
N ALA A 354 54.72 31.27 -31.45
CA ALA A 354 55.24 29.94 -31.20
C ALA A 354 54.13 28.90 -31.40
N ALA A 355 54.47 27.73 -31.98
CA ALA A 355 53.53 26.61 -32.07
C ALA A 355 52.99 26.32 -30.67
N GLU A 356 51.66 26.20 -30.53
CA GLU A 356 50.97 26.10 -29.25
C GLU A 356 50.14 24.80 -29.18
N ILE A 357 50.28 24.06 -28.08
CA ILE A 357 49.40 22.97 -27.71
C ILE A 357 48.20 23.57 -26.94
N VAL A 358 47.08 23.76 -27.65
CA VAL A 358 45.85 24.41 -27.15
C VAL A 358 45.12 23.50 -26.17
N ALA A 359 45.02 22.22 -26.53
CA ALA A 359 44.44 21.21 -25.67
C ALA A 359 44.97 19.83 -26.04
N VAL A 360 44.98 18.95 -25.06
CA VAL A 360 45.19 17.52 -25.25
C VAL A 360 43.88 16.83 -24.89
N LYS A 361 43.31 16.07 -25.81
CA LYS A 361 42.04 15.36 -25.64
C LYS A 361 42.24 13.86 -25.71
N GLN A 362 41.64 13.10 -24.81
CA GLN A 362 41.60 11.65 -24.93
C GLN A 362 40.48 11.21 -25.88
N LEU A 363 40.79 10.25 -26.76
CA LEU A 363 39.83 9.63 -27.67
C LEU A 363 39.24 8.36 -27.07
N PHE A 364 37.94 8.16 -27.24
CA PHE A 364 37.22 6.96 -26.81
C PHE A 364 36.77 6.13 -28.02
N ASN A 365 36.91 4.81 -27.91
CA ASN A 365 36.73 3.84 -29.00
C ASN A 365 37.53 4.18 -30.28
N PRO A 366 38.85 4.42 -30.19
CA PRO A 366 39.67 4.71 -31.36
C PRO A 366 39.80 3.47 -32.27
N GLN A 367 39.53 3.64 -33.57
CA GLN A 367 39.71 2.63 -34.61
C GLN A 367 40.73 3.13 -35.64
N GLU A 368 41.81 2.39 -35.81
CA GLU A 368 42.89 2.74 -36.75
C GLU A 368 42.65 2.11 -38.12
N SER A 369 42.70 2.93 -39.17
CA SER A 369 42.73 2.47 -40.55
C SER A 369 43.62 3.37 -41.40
N GLY A 370 44.71 2.83 -41.94
CA GLY A 370 45.62 3.57 -42.83
C GLY A 370 46.26 4.84 -42.25
N GLY A 371 46.56 4.86 -40.94
CA GLY A 371 47.11 6.03 -40.24
C GLY A 371 46.07 7.07 -39.81
N THR A 372 44.79 6.82 -40.09
CA THR A 372 43.65 7.61 -39.63
C THR A 372 43.00 6.93 -38.42
N VAL A 373 42.62 7.72 -37.41
CA VAL A 373 41.91 7.27 -36.21
C VAL A 373 40.48 7.82 -36.24
N SER A 374 39.47 6.94 -36.30
CA SER A 374 38.07 7.30 -36.02
C SER A 374 37.74 6.99 -34.56
N PHE A 375 36.78 7.69 -33.97
CA PHE A 375 36.43 7.56 -32.56
C PHE A 375 34.95 7.92 -32.34
N SER A 376 34.35 7.43 -31.26
CA SER A 376 32.93 7.68 -30.96
C SER A 376 32.70 8.90 -30.06
N ALA A 377 33.71 9.28 -29.27
CA ALA A 377 33.69 10.46 -28.41
C ALA A 377 35.12 10.94 -28.09
N GLU A 378 35.26 12.21 -27.69
CA GLU A 378 36.51 12.79 -27.20
C GLU A 378 36.26 13.69 -25.97
N ALA A 379 37.23 13.79 -25.06
CA ALA A 379 37.17 14.71 -23.91
C ALA A 379 38.55 15.29 -23.58
N THR A 380 38.61 16.49 -23.00
CA THR A 380 39.87 17.10 -22.55
C THR A 380 40.57 16.22 -21.51
N PHE A 381 41.86 15.96 -21.71
CA PHE A 381 42.66 15.11 -20.84
C PHE A 381 43.08 15.88 -19.59
N ALA A 382 42.68 15.39 -18.42
CA ALA A 382 42.92 16.07 -17.15
C ALA A 382 44.34 15.84 -16.62
N GLN A 383 44.93 16.86 -16.00
CA GLN A 383 46.21 16.74 -15.29
C GLN A 383 46.08 15.85 -14.05
N ASN A 384 47.16 15.12 -13.72
CA ASN A 384 47.23 14.11 -12.65
C ASN A 384 46.22 12.95 -12.81
N SER A 385 45.76 12.68 -14.04
CA SER A 385 44.85 11.56 -14.30
C SER A 385 45.49 10.24 -13.91
N THR A 386 44.73 9.39 -13.19
CA THR A 386 45.15 8.02 -12.94
C THR A 386 44.71 7.16 -14.12
N LEU A 387 45.68 6.56 -14.81
CA LEU A 387 45.46 5.70 -15.95
C LEU A 387 45.52 4.25 -15.49
N PHE A 388 44.49 3.48 -15.82
CA PHE A 388 44.37 2.08 -15.45
C PHE A 388 44.63 1.12 -16.61
N GLU A 389 44.61 1.58 -17.86
CA GLU A 389 44.84 0.75 -19.06
C GLU A 389 45.55 1.56 -20.17
N LEU A 390 46.26 0.84 -21.05
CA LEU A 390 46.86 1.33 -22.31
C LEU A 390 46.40 0.41 -23.47
N PRO A 391 46.37 0.86 -24.74
CA PRO A 391 46.90 2.12 -25.26
C PRO A 391 46.04 3.35 -24.96
N LEU A 392 46.70 4.46 -24.61
CA LEU A 392 46.07 5.78 -24.44
C LEU A 392 46.18 6.59 -25.74
N TYR A 393 45.04 7.06 -26.25
CA TYR A 393 45.00 7.92 -27.45
C TYR A 393 44.71 9.36 -27.07
N LEU A 394 45.64 10.25 -27.40
CA LEU A 394 45.59 11.67 -27.14
C LEU A 394 45.57 12.46 -28.46
N LYS A 395 44.43 13.03 -28.83
CA LYS A 395 44.32 14.02 -29.90
C LYS A 395 44.90 15.35 -29.43
N LEU A 396 45.75 15.96 -30.24
CA LEU A 396 46.29 17.29 -29.99
C LEU A 396 45.49 18.33 -30.75
N GLU A 397 45.00 19.34 -30.04
CA GLU A 397 44.51 20.58 -30.64
C GLU A 397 45.66 21.57 -30.63
N LEU A 398 46.13 21.96 -31.82
CA LEU A 398 47.34 22.75 -32.00
C LEU A 398 47.03 24.05 -32.75
N ASN A 399 47.69 25.13 -32.35
CA ASN A 399 47.73 26.39 -33.09
C ASN A 399 49.14 26.58 -33.70
N ASN A 400 49.21 27.22 -34.88
CA ASN A 400 50.47 27.61 -35.53
C ASN A 400 51.51 26.48 -35.72
N TYR A 401 51.06 25.22 -35.85
CA TYR A 401 51.90 24.02 -35.90
C TYR A 401 52.41 23.62 -37.29
N ALA A 402 51.94 24.26 -38.37
CA ALA A 402 52.23 23.78 -39.74
C ALA A 402 53.74 23.54 -39.98
N ASN A 403 54.10 22.30 -40.35
CA ASN A 403 55.46 21.79 -40.61
C ASN A 403 56.39 21.59 -39.40
N GLN A 404 55.88 21.58 -38.17
CA GLN A 404 56.67 21.22 -36.98
C GLN A 404 56.64 19.69 -36.73
N THR A 405 57.51 19.18 -35.84
CA THR A 405 57.52 17.78 -35.41
C THR A 405 56.90 17.66 -34.02
N ILE A 406 56.05 16.65 -33.80
CA ILE A 406 55.53 16.27 -32.47
C ILE A 406 56.40 15.14 -31.92
N THR A 407 56.97 15.35 -30.74
CA THR A 407 57.57 14.28 -29.95
C THR A 407 56.84 14.16 -28.62
N VAL A 408 56.86 12.97 -28.03
CA VAL A 408 56.41 12.76 -26.66
C VAL A 408 57.47 11.96 -25.93
N THR A 409 57.79 12.39 -24.72
CA THR A 409 58.76 11.73 -23.85
C THR A 409 58.15 11.53 -22.48
N ASP A 410 58.47 10.41 -21.83
CA ASP A 410 58.04 10.16 -20.47
C ASP A 410 59.16 10.50 -19.48
N TRP A 411 58.78 10.95 -18.28
CA TRP A 411 59.70 11.35 -17.23
C TRP A 411 59.20 10.89 -15.86
N GLN A 412 60.04 10.08 -15.19
CA GLN A 412 59.80 9.62 -13.83
C GLN A 412 60.90 10.16 -12.92
N ASN A 413 60.54 10.75 -11.77
CA ASN A 413 61.50 11.32 -10.82
C ASN A 413 62.52 12.29 -11.48
N ASN A 414 62.06 13.14 -12.39
CA ASN A 414 62.89 14.07 -13.19
C ASN A 414 63.98 13.40 -14.05
N LYS A 415 63.85 12.11 -14.37
CA LYS A 415 64.67 11.43 -15.38
C LYS A 415 63.80 10.94 -16.54
N GLN A 416 64.25 11.20 -17.77
CA GLN A 416 63.56 10.74 -18.97
C GLN A 416 63.57 9.21 -19.05
N VAL A 417 62.40 8.63 -19.29
CA VAL A 417 62.19 7.20 -19.53
C VAL A 417 62.17 6.98 -21.04
N GLY A 418 63.13 6.20 -21.53
CA GLY A 418 63.23 5.84 -22.94
C GLY A 418 62.57 4.50 -23.27
N ALA A 419 62.63 4.14 -24.56
CA ALA A 419 62.32 2.78 -25.01
C ALA A 419 63.26 1.76 -24.32
N PRO A 420 62.80 0.51 -24.05
CA PRO A 420 61.50 -0.04 -24.41
C PRO A 420 60.37 0.30 -23.41
N THR A 421 60.68 0.94 -22.28
CA THR A 421 59.77 1.14 -21.14
C THR A 421 58.68 2.17 -21.41
N PHE A 422 58.97 3.15 -22.27
CA PHE A 422 57.98 4.06 -22.84
C PHE A 422 57.92 3.87 -24.36
N GLN A 423 56.72 3.68 -24.92
CA GLN A 423 56.49 3.59 -26.36
C GLN A 423 55.26 4.40 -26.76
N SER A 424 55.42 5.19 -27.81
CA SER A 424 54.37 6.04 -28.37
C SER A 424 54.43 6.08 -29.89
N ASP A 425 53.29 6.32 -30.53
CA ASP A 425 53.18 6.62 -31.95
C ASP A 425 52.59 8.02 -32.11
N THR A 426 53.30 8.91 -32.81
CA THR A 426 52.89 10.30 -33.05
C THR A 426 52.53 10.56 -34.52
N ASN A 427 52.50 9.53 -35.37
CA ASN A 427 52.21 9.66 -36.80
C ASN A 427 50.71 9.56 -37.15
N LEU A 428 49.86 9.33 -36.17
CA LEU A 428 48.43 9.12 -36.37
C LEU A 428 47.68 10.46 -36.51
N LYS A 429 46.57 10.46 -37.24
CA LYS A 429 45.70 11.65 -37.40
C LYS A 429 44.21 11.31 -37.34
N THR A 430 43.36 12.25 -36.96
CA THR A 430 41.90 12.13 -37.12
C THR A 430 41.50 12.25 -38.60
N ALA A 431 40.24 11.92 -38.94
CA ALA A 431 39.71 12.14 -40.30
C ALA A 431 39.80 13.61 -40.75
N ASN A 432 39.82 14.55 -39.80
CA ASN A 432 39.95 15.99 -40.06
C ASN A 432 41.41 16.47 -40.09
N GLY A 433 42.39 15.55 -39.96
CA GLY A 433 43.82 15.85 -40.08
C GLY A 433 44.51 16.31 -38.79
N GLU A 434 43.83 16.26 -37.64
CA GLU A 434 44.41 16.62 -36.33
C GLU A 434 45.37 15.54 -35.84
N PRO A 435 46.54 15.86 -35.27
CA PRO A 435 47.49 14.86 -34.79
C PRO A 435 46.96 14.06 -33.60
N VAL A 436 47.27 12.76 -33.57
CA VAL A 436 46.93 11.85 -32.48
C VAL A 436 48.20 11.16 -32.00
N ILE A 437 48.45 11.22 -30.69
CA ILE A 437 49.49 10.45 -30.00
C ILE A 437 48.83 9.20 -29.44
N ARG A 438 49.37 8.02 -29.77
CA ARG A 438 49.01 6.77 -29.10
C ARG A 438 50.16 6.32 -28.20
N ILE A 439 49.94 6.30 -26.89
CA ILE A 439 50.91 5.76 -25.92
C ILE A 439 50.59 4.28 -25.71
N ASN A 440 51.52 3.42 -26.13
CA ASN A 440 51.37 1.97 -26.10
C ASN A 440 51.93 1.36 -24.81
N MET A 441 53.02 1.94 -24.29
CA MET A 441 53.66 1.48 -23.06
C MET A 441 54.17 2.67 -22.26
N MET A 442 54.08 2.57 -20.95
CA MET A 442 54.55 3.57 -19.99
C MET A 442 54.83 2.85 -18.65
N PRO A 443 55.86 3.22 -17.87
CA PRO A 443 56.11 2.62 -16.56
C PRO A 443 55.03 2.96 -15.53
N ALA A 444 54.81 2.05 -14.58
CA ALA A 444 53.91 2.28 -13.45
C ALA A 444 54.43 3.39 -12.52
N GLY A 445 53.50 4.08 -11.86
CA GLY A 445 53.75 5.21 -10.96
C GLY A 445 53.43 6.56 -11.59
N GLU A 446 53.78 7.63 -10.87
CA GLU A 446 53.63 8.99 -11.35
C GLU A 446 54.62 9.27 -12.48
N GLN A 447 54.07 9.65 -13.63
CA GLN A 447 54.77 9.97 -14.84
C GLN A 447 54.50 11.41 -15.23
N THR A 448 55.49 12.03 -15.86
CA THR A 448 55.35 13.32 -16.53
C THR A 448 55.59 13.13 -18.01
N LEU A 449 54.50 13.02 -18.77
CA LEU A 449 54.55 12.99 -20.22
C LEU A 449 54.83 14.41 -20.72
N LYS A 450 55.95 14.60 -21.39
CA LYS A 450 56.33 15.86 -22.02
C LYS A 450 56.10 15.75 -23.52
N ILE A 451 55.06 16.42 -24.00
CA ILE A 451 54.76 16.53 -25.43
C ILE A 451 55.48 17.77 -25.94
N GLU A 452 56.39 17.60 -26.89
CA GLU A 452 57.12 18.70 -27.50
C GLU A 452 56.64 19.00 -28.91
N VAL A 453 56.38 20.27 -29.18
CA VAL A 453 55.88 20.78 -30.46
C VAL A 453 56.59 22.08 -30.82
N GLY A 454 57.48 22.06 -31.83
CA GLY A 454 58.16 23.27 -32.31
C GLY A 454 58.96 24.04 -31.25
N GLY A 455 59.49 23.33 -30.24
CA GLY A 455 60.22 23.88 -29.08
C GLY A 455 59.35 24.21 -27.87
N GLU A 456 58.02 24.12 -27.96
CA GLU A 456 57.12 24.10 -26.81
C GLU A 456 57.15 22.75 -26.12
N ILE A 457 57.14 22.73 -24.79
CA ILE A 457 56.93 21.51 -24.02
C ILE A 457 55.63 21.64 -23.20
N TYR A 458 54.69 20.74 -23.44
CA TYR A 458 53.47 20.57 -22.64
C TYR A 458 53.63 19.35 -21.73
N GLU A 459 53.66 19.58 -20.42
CA GLU A 459 53.81 18.52 -19.43
C GLU A 459 52.44 18.04 -18.95
N ILE A 460 52.20 16.74 -19.03
CA ILE A 460 51.03 16.06 -18.50
C ILE A 460 51.49 15.13 -17.40
N LYS A 461 51.04 15.39 -16.18
CA LYS A 461 51.22 14.44 -15.09
C LYS A 461 50.15 13.38 -15.17
N VAL A 462 50.55 12.12 -15.17
CA VAL A 462 49.64 10.98 -15.09
C VAL A 462 50.16 10.02 -14.04
N SER A 463 49.28 9.47 -13.22
CA SER A 463 49.64 8.31 -12.41
C SER A 463 49.24 7.09 -13.19
N TYR A 464 50.19 6.43 -13.86
CA TYR A 464 49.88 5.15 -14.45
C TYR A 464 49.90 4.14 -13.31
N ALA A 465 48.71 3.77 -12.85
CA ALA A 465 48.53 2.72 -11.86
C ALA A 465 47.95 1.51 -12.59
N PRO A 466 48.75 0.82 -13.45
CA PRO A 466 48.33 -0.45 -13.97
C PRO A 466 48.26 -1.39 -12.79
N GLY A 467 47.10 -1.50 -12.15
CA GLY A 467 46.75 -2.67 -11.39
C GLY A 467 46.72 -3.78 -12.42
N PRO A 468 47.71 -4.67 -12.49
CA PRO A 468 47.63 -5.72 -13.46
C PRO A 468 46.57 -6.68 -12.91
N TYR A 469 45.62 -7.05 -13.75
CA TYR A 469 44.54 -7.94 -13.36
C TYR A 469 44.31 -8.97 -14.44
N ILE A 470 43.77 -10.11 -14.03
CA ILE A 470 43.51 -11.23 -14.90
C ILE A 470 42.00 -11.27 -15.10
N LYS A 471 41.55 -11.06 -16.33
CA LYS A 471 40.14 -11.20 -16.70
C LYS A 471 39.93 -12.57 -17.31
N LEU A 472 38.98 -13.36 -16.82
CA LEU A 472 38.56 -14.59 -17.49
C LEU A 472 37.39 -14.30 -18.43
N THR A 473 37.37 -14.94 -19.59
CA THR A 473 36.37 -14.69 -20.64
C THR A 473 35.45 -15.88 -20.89
N ASN A 474 35.80 -17.10 -20.47
CA ASN A 474 34.96 -18.29 -20.71
C ASN A 474 34.42 -18.98 -19.44
N VAL A 475 34.81 -18.49 -18.25
CA VAL A 475 34.46 -19.08 -16.95
C VAL A 475 34.45 -18.00 -15.87
N PHE A 476 33.64 -18.18 -14.82
CA PHE A 476 33.50 -17.25 -13.70
C PHE A 476 33.43 -18.01 -12.36
N ASP A 477 33.62 -17.29 -11.25
CA ASP A 477 33.56 -17.87 -9.91
C ASP A 477 32.15 -18.37 -9.57
N GLY A 478 32.05 -19.60 -9.09
CA GLY A 478 30.78 -20.29 -8.84
C GLY A 478 30.19 -21.04 -10.03
N LYS A 479 30.77 -20.96 -11.25
CA LYS A 479 30.22 -21.65 -12.42
C LYS A 479 30.12 -23.16 -12.18
N THR A 480 28.96 -23.74 -12.50
CA THR A 480 28.70 -25.17 -12.36
C THR A 480 28.88 -25.91 -13.68
N PHE A 481 29.37 -27.14 -13.60
CA PHE A 481 29.54 -28.07 -14.71
C PHE A 481 28.92 -29.40 -14.34
N ASP A 482 28.38 -30.09 -15.34
CA ASP A 482 27.64 -31.35 -15.20
C ASP A 482 28.37 -32.55 -15.83
N MET A 483 29.46 -32.29 -16.55
CA MET A 483 30.38 -33.28 -17.12
C MET A 483 31.83 -32.95 -16.70
N ALA A 484 32.63 -34.00 -16.49
CA ALA A 484 34.02 -33.84 -16.05
C ALA A 484 34.89 -33.12 -17.09
N ASP A 485 34.51 -33.15 -18.37
CA ASP A 485 35.16 -32.45 -19.49
C ASP A 485 34.47 -31.13 -19.88
N GLY A 486 33.49 -30.67 -19.09
CA GLY A 486 32.73 -29.45 -19.35
C GLY A 486 33.57 -28.17 -19.37
N LEU A 487 34.78 -28.21 -18.81
CA LEU A 487 35.79 -27.15 -18.90
C LEU A 487 37.12 -27.72 -19.38
N SER A 488 37.39 -27.59 -20.68
CA SER A 488 38.61 -28.10 -21.31
C SER A 488 39.70 -27.04 -21.49
N ARG A 489 39.35 -25.75 -21.38
CA ARG A 489 40.24 -24.61 -21.61
C ARG A 489 39.89 -23.44 -20.71
N ILE A 490 40.87 -22.60 -20.40
CA ILE A 490 40.66 -21.32 -19.73
C ILE A 490 41.11 -20.21 -20.69
N GLN A 491 40.18 -19.32 -20.98
CA GLN A 491 40.37 -18.16 -21.82
C GLN A 491 40.26 -16.92 -20.96
N GLY A 492 41.08 -15.93 -21.27
CA GLY A 492 41.10 -14.69 -20.55
C GLY A 492 42.01 -13.67 -21.17
N ARG A 493 42.27 -12.59 -20.44
CA ARG A 493 43.17 -11.52 -20.82
C ARG A 493 44.01 -11.10 -19.63
N LEU A 494 45.32 -11.02 -19.84
CA LEU A 494 46.28 -10.43 -18.93
C LEU A 494 46.30 -8.92 -19.17
N VAL A 495 45.60 -8.16 -18.32
CA VAL A 495 45.46 -6.72 -18.48
C VAL A 495 46.60 -6.03 -17.75
N ASN A 496 47.31 -5.15 -18.46
CA ASN A 496 48.50 -4.42 -18.00
C ASN A 496 49.73 -5.25 -17.58
N PHE A 497 49.85 -6.46 -18.12
CA PHE A 497 51.08 -7.24 -18.03
C PHE A 497 52.11 -6.71 -19.03
N ASN A 498 53.40 -6.76 -18.71
CA ASN A 498 54.44 -6.49 -19.70
C ASN A 498 54.61 -7.70 -20.62
N LEU A 499 53.77 -7.77 -21.65
CA LEU A 499 53.67 -8.91 -22.57
C LEU A 499 54.94 -9.18 -23.39
N GLN A 500 55.87 -8.22 -23.42
CA GLN A 500 57.16 -8.32 -24.12
C GLN A 500 58.30 -8.76 -23.19
N ASN A 501 58.09 -8.76 -21.87
CA ASN A 501 59.08 -9.20 -20.89
C ASN A 501 58.99 -10.72 -20.68
N THR A 502 59.88 -11.46 -21.34
CA THR A 502 59.91 -12.93 -21.25
C THR A 502 60.11 -13.44 -19.82
N THR A 503 60.75 -12.68 -18.93
CA THR A 503 60.96 -13.10 -17.53
C THR A 503 59.66 -13.01 -16.71
N GLU A 504 58.85 -11.98 -16.94
CA GLU A 504 57.52 -11.84 -16.31
C GLU A 504 56.53 -12.84 -16.89
N MET A 505 56.54 -13.01 -18.22
CA MET A 505 55.70 -13.99 -18.90
C MET A 505 56.05 -15.43 -18.51
N ASP A 506 57.33 -15.71 -18.22
CA ASP A 506 57.78 -16.99 -17.68
C ASP A 506 57.27 -17.27 -16.26
N GLN A 507 56.75 -16.26 -15.58
CA GLN A 507 56.17 -16.34 -14.24
C GLN A 507 54.63 -16.36 -14.25
N THR A 508 54.00 -16.52 -15.42
CA THR A 508 52.56 -16.75 -15.53
C THR A 508 52.24 -18.24 -15.44
N TYR A 509 51.40 -18.61 -14.46
CA TYR A 509 51.00 -19.97 -14.20
C TYR A 509 49.50 -20.07 -14.06
N ILE A 510 48.98 -21.24 -14.36
CA ILE A 510 47.65 -21.65 -13.97
C ILE A 510 47.75 -22.87 -13.07
N THR A 511 47.06 -22.82 -11.95
CA THR A 511 46.89 -23.94 -11.04
C THR A 511 45.46 -24.42 -11.16
N PHE A 512 45.27 -25.65 -11.62
CA PHE A 512 43.98 -26.30 -11.71
C PHE A 512 44.00 -27.59 -10.88
N ASN A 513 43.11 -27.69 -9.89
CA ASN A 513 43.03 -28.84 -8.98
C ASN A 513 44.37 -29.25 -8.36
N GLY A 514 45.16 -28.25 -7.95
CA GLY A 514 46.46 -28.44 -7.32
C GLY A 514 47.63 -28.71 -8.28
N LYS A 515 47.37 -28.90 -9.58
CA LYS A 515 48.41 -29.01 -10.60
C LYS A 515 48.74 -27.63 -11.15
N LYS A 516 49.97 -27.18 -10.92
CA LYS A 516 50.49 -25.89 -11.41
C LYS A 516 51.22 -26.08 -12.74
N GLU A 517 50.77 -25.37 -13.77
CA GLU A 517 51.31 -25.39 -15.13
C GLU A 517 51.61 -23.98 -15.62
N LYS A 518 52.51 -23.84 -16.58
CA LYS A 518 52.81 -22.53 -17.19
C LYS A 518 51.64 -22.11 -18.08
N LEU A 519 51.21 -20.85 -17.98
CA LEU A 519 50.14 -20.33 -18.83
C LEU A 519 50.63 -20.27 -20.30
N THR A 520 49.78 -20.65 -21.25
CA THR A 520 50.13 -20.77 -22.68
C THR A 520 49.11 -20.05 -23.56
N GLY A 521 49.44 -19.83 -24.83
CA GLY A 521 48.51 -19.23 -25.81
C GLY A 521 48.32 -17.72 -25.63
N ILE A 522 49.25 -17.05 -24.95
CA ILE A 522 49.17 -15.63 -24.65
C ILE A 522 49.55 -14.81 -25.89
N SER A 523 48.64 -13.96 -26.34
CA SER A 523 48.83 -12.96 -27.38
C SER A 523 49.73 -11.84 -26.86
N THR A 524 50.89 -11.64 -27.48
CA THR A 524 51.83 -10.57 -27.11
C THR A 524 51.34 -9.17 -27.51
N ALA A 525 50.26 -9.08 -28.28
CA ALA A 525 49.67 -7.82 -28.72
C ALA A 525 48.51 -7.36 -27.84
N THR A 526 47.68 -8.30 -27.36
CA THR A 526 46.45 -7.98 -26.64
C THR A 526 46.46 -8.48 -25.19
N GLY A 527 47.30 -9.46 -24.86
CA GLY A 527 47.32 -10.13 -23.55
C GLY A 527 46.26 -11.22 -23.43
N ASP A 528 45.45 -11.43 -24.47
CA ASP A 528 44.48 -12.52 -24.50
C ASP A 528 45.20 -13.86 -24.45
N PHE A 529 44.71 -14.80 -23.68
CA PHE A 529 45.27 -16.14 -23.60
C PHE A 529 44.18 -17.19 -23.76
N ASP A 530 44.60 -18.34 -24.29
CA ASP A 530 43.77 -19.52 -24.43
C ASP A 530 44.59 -20.75 -24.03
N HIS A 531 44.40 -21.18 -22.78
CA HIS A 531 45.18 -22.24 -22.16
C HIS A 531 44.36 -23.53 -22.03
N PRO A 532 44.81 -24.66 -22.62
CA PRO A 532 44.16 -25.95 -22.41
C PRO A 532 44.38 -26.44 -20.98
N LEU A 533 43.32 -26.91 -20.31
CA LEU A 533 43.46 -27.56 -19.01
C LEU A 533 43.87 -29.02 -19.19
N THR A 534 44.87 -29.49 -18.44
CA THR A 534 45.21 -30.91 -18.40
C THR A 534 44.59 -31.61 -17.17
N GLY A 535 43.52 -32.35 -17.43
CA GLY A 535 42.70 -33.03 -16.41
C GLY A 535 41.26 -32.53 -16.49
N GLY A 536 40.31 -33.42 -16.22
CA GLY A 536 38.90 -33.04 -16.07
C GLY A 536 38.63 -32.42 -14.71
N LEU A 537 37.45 -31.83 -14.56
CA LEU A 537 36.93 -31.41 -13.28
C LEU A 537 36.75 -32.63 -12.34
N VAL A 538 37.05 -32.45 -11.06
CA VAL A 538 36.80 -33.41 -9.97
C VAL A 538 35.48 -33.07 -9.27
N ALA A 539 34.75 -34.08 -8.77
CA ALA A 539 33.45 -33.84 -8.18
C ALA A 539 33.55 -32.88 -6.97
N GLY A 540 32.69 -31.86 -6.94
CA GLY A 540 32.71 -30.78 -5.96
C GLY A 540 33.44 -29.52 -6.46
N PRO A 541 33.98 -28.70 -5.54
CA PRO A 541 34.68 -27.46 -5.91
C PRO A 541 36.02 -27.76 -6.58
N ASN A 542 36.24 -27.14 -7.73
CA ASN A 542 37.45 -27.15 -8.53
C ASN A 542 38.03 -25.73 -8.49
N LYS A 543 39.21 -25.60 -7.91
CA LYS A 543 39.87 -24.30 -7.81
C LYS A 543 40.74 -24.08 -9.04
N ILE A 544 40.50 -22.97 -9.73
CA ILE A 544 41.35 -22.47 -10.82
C ILE A 544 41.99 -21.18 -10.32
N THR A 545 43.31 -21.16 -10.27
CA THR A 545 44.08 -20.00 -9.86
C THR A 545 45.04 -19.63 -10.98
N ILE A 546 44.92 -18.42 -11.53
CA ILE A 546 45.93 -17.89 -12.44
C ILE A 546 46.85 -16.98 -11.65
N ASP A 547 48.10 -17.39 -11.58
CA ASP A 547 49.18 -16.60 -11.00
C ASP A 547 49.94 -15.89 -12.12
N GLY A 548 50.41 -14.68 -11.85
CA GLY A 548 51.29 -13.98 -12.77
C GLY A 548 52.12 -12.96 -12.03
N VAL A 549 53.24 -12.56 -12.61
CA VAL A 549 53.99 -11.39 -12.15
C VAL A 549 53.89 -10.36 -13.24
N ALA A 550 53.32 -9.21 -12.90
CA ALA A 550 53.22 -8.09 -13.82
C ALA A 550 53.90 -6.89 -13.18
N ASN A 551 54.89 -6.34 -13.88
CA ASN A 551 55.72 -5.23 -13.42
C ASN A 551 56.36 -5.49 -12.04
N GLY A 552 56.75 -6.74 -11.77
CA GLY A 552 57.35 -7.16 -10.50
C GLY A 552 56.37 -7.42 -9.35
N ILE A 553 55.06 -7.25 -9.57
CA ILE A 553 54.03 -7.51 -8.56
C ILE A 553 53.41 -8.90 -8.80
N PRO A 554 53.48 -9.83 -7.83
CA PRO A 554 52.78 -11.09 -7.91
C PRO A 554 51.28 -10.89 -7.77
N LEU A 555 50.53 -11.46 -8.70
CA LEU A 555 49.08 -11.44 -8.77
C LEU A 555 48.57 -12.87 -8.79
N SER A 556 47.44 -13.08 -8.13
CA SER A 556 46.75 -14.37 -8.12
C SER A 556 45.26 -14.10 -8.24
N TYR A 557 44.66 -14.60 -9.32
CA TYR A 557 43.22 -14.54 -9.56
C TYR A 557 42.66 -15.95 -9.41
N THR A 558 41.84 -16.16 -8.39
CA THR A 558 41.26 -17.46 -8.06
C THR A 558 39.77 -17.44 -8.31
N ILE A 559 39.27 -18.46 -8.99
CA ILE A 559 37.86 -18.80 -9.06
C ILE A 559 37.66 -20.24 -8.60
N THR A 560 36.47 -20.54 -8.07
CA THR A 560 36.01 -21.86 -7.72
C THR A 560 34.86 -22.24 -8.64
N VAL A 561 35.06 -23.23 -9.48
CA VAL A 561 33.97 -23.80 -10.30
C VAL A 561 33.53 -25.11 -9.69
N PHE A 562 32.26 -25.47 -9.81
CA PHE A 562 31.75 -26.70 -9.21
C PHE A 562 31.44 -27.72 -10.28
N PHE A 563 32.04 -28.90 -10.21
CA PHE A 563 31.57 -30.03 -11.01
C PHE A 563 30.70 -30.92 -10.15
N PHE A 564 29.41 -30.92 -10.43
CA PHE A 564 28.49 -31.88 -9.84
C PHE A 564 28.34 -33.01 -10.84
N SER A 565 29.01 -34.13 -10.57
CA SER A 565 28.85 -35.32 -11.40
C SER A 565 27.38 -35.69 -11.46
N LYS A 566 26.84 -35.77 -12.67
CA LYS A 566 25.52 -36.35 -12.94
C LYS A 566 25.41 -37.84 -12.60
N ASP A 567 26.45 -38.46 -12.04
CA ASP A 567 26.46 -39.88 -11.68
C ASP A 567 26.46 -40.18 -10.18
N VAL A 568 26.58 -39.18 -9.30
CA VAL A 568 26.48 -39.38 -7.84
C VAL A 568 25.04 -39.23 -7.36
N PRO A 569 24.62 -40.02 -6.35
CA PRO A 569 23.27 -39.94 -5.81
C PRO A 569 23.08 -38.59 -5.10
N ALA A 570 21.97 -37.91 -5.36
CA ALA A 570 21.69 -36.58 -4.82
C ALA A 570 20.24 -36.48 -4.29
N ILE A 571 20.03 -35.61 -3.31
CA ILE A 571 18.72 -35.20 -2.81
C ILE A 571 18.51 -33.77 -3.29
N VAL A 572 17.62 -33.60 -4.26
CA VAL A 572 17.41 -32.36 -5.02
C VAL A 572 16.38 -31.46 -4.35
N LYS A 573 15.34 -32.06 -3.75
CA LYS A 573 14.31 -31.35 -3.00
C LYS A 573 14.00 -32.10 -1.72
N LEU A 574 13.90 -31.34 -0.63
CA LEU A 574 13.43 -31.83 0.67
C LEU A 574 12.75 -30.67 1.41
N TYR A 575 11.43 -30.59 1.36
CA TYR A 575 10.68 -29.51 2.01
C TYR A 575 9.27 -29.96 2.44
N PRO A 576 8.75 -29.41 3.55
CA PRO A 576 7.41 -29.70 4.01
C PRO A 576 6.38 -28.80 3.33
N VAL A 577 5.15 -29.32 3.21
CA VAL A 577 3.94 -28.59 2.80
C VAL A 577 2.77 -29.03 3.69
N PRO A 578 1.68 -28.25 3.77
CA PRO A 578 0.46 -28.69 4.44
C PRO A 578 0.01 -30.06 3.90
N ALA A 579 -0.27 -30.99 4.82
CA ALA A 579 -0.67 -32.35 4.47
C ALA A 579 -1.90 -32.33 3.54
N ALA A 580 -1.80 -33.00 2.39
CA ALA A 580 -2.88 -33.01 1.41
C ALA A 580 -4.00 -33.97 1.82
N THR A 581 -5.26 -33.58 1.61
CA THR A 581 -6.42 -34.47 1.79
C THR A 581 -6.56 -35.46 0.64
N ASP A 582 -6.22 -35.03 -0.59
CA ASP A 582 -6.18 -35.89 -1.78
C ASP A 582 -4.74 -36.27 -2.13
N THR A 583 -4.39 -37.52 -1.85
CA THR A 583 -3.07 -38.06 -2.19
C THR A 583 -2.83 -38.20 -3.70
N ALA A 584 -3.87 -38.16 -4.54
CA ALA A 584 -3.73 -38.16 -6.00
C ALA A 584 -3.30 -36.78 -6.53
N ASN A 585 -3.67 -35.70 -5.84
CA ASN A 585 -3.30 -34.33 -6.18
C ASN A 585 -2.73 -33.56 -4.96
N PRO A 586 -1.55 -33.96 -4.46
CA PRO A 586 -0.95 -33.37 -3.28
C PRO A 586 -0.55 -31.91 -3.49
N ASN A 587 -0.61 -31.12 -2.41
CA ASN A 587 -0.14 -29.73 -2.40
C ASN A 587 1.32 -29.68 -2.85
N LYS A 588 1.65 -28.84 -3.85
CA LYS A 588 3.02 -28.70 -4.35
C LYS A 588 3.81 -27.60 -3.63
N GLU A 589 3.10 -26.66 -3.02
CA GLU A 589 3.62 -25.45 -2.38
C GLU A 589 2.81 -25.11 -1.12
N ASP A 590 3.41 -24.34 -0.21
CA ASP A 590 2.78 -23.80 0.98
C ASP A 590 2.41 -22.32 0.79
N THR A 591 1.33 -22.08 0.05
CA THR A 591 0.88 -20.72 -0.33
C THR A 591 0.45 -19.85 0.87
N GLU A 592 0.07 -20.48 1.99
CA GLU A 592 -0.33 -19.81 3.22
C GLU A 592 0.83 -19.61 4.21
N GLN A 593 2.05 -20.04 3.86
CA GLN A 593 3.25 -19.94 4.69
C GLN A 593 3.10 -20.57 6.10
N LYS A 594 2.41 -21.71 6.17
CA LYS A 594 2.22 -22.51 7.40
C LYS A 594 3.51 -23.14 7.93
N PHE A 595 4.51 -23.30 7.07
CA PHE A 595 5.85 -23.79 7.36
C PHE A 595 6.85 -22.68 7.05
N LYS A 596 7.28 -21.98 8.11
CA LYS A 596 8.21 -20.87 7.98
C LYS A 596 9.65 -21.40 8.00
N LEU A 597 10.38 -21.21 6.90
CA LEU A 597 11.80 -21.46 6.83
C LEU A 597 12.54 -20.52 7.81
N THR A 598 13.33 -21.10 8.70
CA THR A 598 14.14 -20.36 9.68
C THR A 598 15.63 -20.44 9.38
N ASN A 599 16.06 -21.54 8.76
CA ASN A 599 17.40 -21.77 8.24
C ASN A 599 17.32 -22.86 7.15
N ASP A 600 18.42 -23.15 6.44
CA ASP A 600 18.44 -24.20 5.42
C ASP A 600 17.96 -25.55 5.99
N TYR A 601 16.86 -26.08 5.44
CA TYR A 601 16.19 -27.31 5.90
C TYR A 601 15.69 -27.28 7.37
N GLU A 602 15.48 -26.09 7.95
CA GLU A 602 14.88 -25.90 9.27
C GLU A 602 13.59 -25.09 9.17
N TYR A 603 12.47 -25.71 9.52
CA TYR A 603 11.14 -25.10 9.44
C TYR A 603 10.50 -25.00 10.82
N VAL A 604 9.76 -23.92 11.03
CA VAL A 604 8.86 -23.77 12.18
C VAL A 604 7.41 -23.80 11.69
N THR A 605 6.56 -24.55 12.40
CA THR A 605 5.14 -24.68 12.05
C THR A 605 4.24 -24.75 13.28
N LYS A 606 2.94 -24.48 13.07
CA LYS A 606 1.87 -24.76 14.04
C LYS A 606 1.03 -25.99 13.65
N GLU A 607 1.22 -26.50 12.42
CA GLU A 607 0.46 -27.63 11.88
C GLU A 607 0.71 -28.92 12.67
N ARG A 608 -0.25 -29.85 12.66
CA ARG A 608 -0.17 -31.15 13.36
C ARG A 608 0.51 -32.23 12.54
N SER A 609 0.50 -32.09 11.22
CA SER A 609 1.19 -32.97 10.29
C SER A 609 1.66 -32.20 9.07
N ALA A 610 2.54 -32.81 8.29
CA ALA A 610 2.96 -32.31 7.00
C ALA A 610 3.04 -33.42 5.98
N ASP A 611 2.95 -33.04 4.71
CA ASP A 611 3.54 -33.85 3.65
C ASP A 611 4.96 -33.33 3.40
N VAL A 612 5.89 -34.25 3.14
CA VAL A 612 7.28 -33.89 2.82
C VAL A 612 7.60 -34.35 1.41
N TRP A 613 7.89 -33.39 0.53
CA TRP A 613 8.36 -33.67 -0.83
C TRP A 613 9.83 -34.06 -0.81
N VAL A 614 10.14 -35.17 -1.47
CA VAL A 614 11.51 -35.68 -1.59
C VAL A 614 11.79 -35.96 -3.06
N GLU A 615 12.68 -35.18 -3.66
CA GLU A 615 13.19 -35.47 -5.00
C GLU A 615 14.62 -35.96 -4.88
N ILE A 616 14.91 -37.14 -5.45
CA ILE A 616 16.24 -37.74 -5.47
C ILE A 616 16.69 -37.99 -6.90
N GLN A 617 17.99 -38.03 -7.14
CA GLN A 617 18.59 -38.30 -8.45
C GLN A 617 19.70 -39.32 -8.34
N ASN A 618 19.88 -40.13 -9.39
CA ASN A 618 21.03 -41.04 -9.53
C ASN A 618 21.26 -41.96 -8.34
N ALA A 619 20.18 -42.49 -7.76
CA ALA A 619 20.22 -43.43 -6.64
C ALA A 619 19.69 -44.80 -7.08
N THR A 620 20.27 -45.86 -6.53
CA THR A 620 19.75 -47.24 -6.61
C THR A 620 19.08 -47.67 -5.30
N SER A 621 19.22 -46.87 -4.23
CA SER A 621 18.46 -47.07 -2.99
C SER A 621 18.25 -45.77 -2.20
N MET A 622 17.20 -45.72 -1.38
CA MET A 622 16.89 -44.63 -0.45
C MET A 622 16.50 -45.19 0.93
N ASN A 623 17.10 -44.67 2.00
CA ASN A 623 16.69 -44.86 3.38
C ASN A 623 15.95 -43.62 3.87
N VAL A 624 14.81 -43.83 4.50
CA VAL A 624 14.01 -42.78 5.15
C VAL A 624 14.01 -43.04 6.64
N SER A 625 14.47 -42.08 7.43
CA SER A 625 14.45 -42.15 8.90
C SER A 625 13.75 -40.95 9.51
N ILE A 626 12.95 -41.18 10.55
CA ILE A 626 12.25 -40.16 11.33
C ILE A 626 12.81 -40.21 12.75
N ASP A 627 13.29 -39.08 13.26
CA ASP A 627 13.91 -38.94 14.59
C ASP A 627 15.00 -39.98 14.86
N GLY A 628 15.80 -40.27 13.83
CA GLY A 628 16.90 -41.25 13.88
C GLY A 628 16.46 -42.72 13.81
N LYS A 629 15.15 -43.02 13.76
CA LYS A 629 14.63 -44.36 13.54
C LYS A 629 14.37 -44.61 12.05
N LEU A 630 14.96 -45.67 11.49
CA LEU A 630 14.72 -46.10 10.11
C LEU A 630 13.24 -46.50 9.93
N VAL A 631 12.53 -45.82 9.04
CA VAL A 631 11.12 -46.08 8.68
C VAL A 631 11.04 -47.02 7.48
N ALA A 632 11.87 -46.80 6.46
CA ALA A 632 11.90 -47.63 5.26
C ALA A 632 13.28 -47.63 4.57
N THR A 633 13.57 -48.73 3.89
CA THR A 633 14.62 -48.82 2.87
C THR A 633 13.95 -49.17 1.55
N LEU A 634 14.09 -48.29 0.57
CA LEU A 634 13.69 -48.52 -0.81
C LEU A 634 14.93 -49.01 -1.58
N ASP A 635 14.88 -50.23 -2.09
CA ASP A 635 15.82 -50.73 -3.09
C ASP A 635 15.37 -50.30 -4.51
N GLU A 636 15.99 -50.82 -5.57
CA GLU A 636 15.65 -50.44 -6.95
C GLU A 636 14.16 -50.61 -7.27
N ASN A 637 13.53 -51.68 -6.80
CA ASN A 637 12.08 -51.88 -6.96
C ASN A 637 11.29 -50.92 -6.07
N GLY A 638 11.76 -50.66 -4.85
CA GLY A 638 11.17 -49.68 -3.94
C GLY A 638 11.22 -48.26 -4.48
N LEU A 639 12.21 -47.90 -5.29
CA LEU A 639 12.29 -46.58 -5.92
C LEU A 639 11.20 -46.36 -6.99
N ASP A 640 10.81 -47.41 -7.73
CA ASP A 640 9.76 -47.33 -8.74
C ASP A 640 8.33 -47.48 -8.14
N ASN A 641 8.19 -47.90 -6.87
CA ASN A 641 6.89 -48.20 -6.25
C ASN A 641 6.60 -47.47 -4.93
N GLY A 642 7.62 -46.89 -4.29
CA GLY A 642 7.53 -46.33 -2.94
C GLY A 642 7.36 -47.41 -1.85
N SER A 643 6.90 -46.98 -0.67
CA SER A 643 6.48 -47.83 0.43
C SER A 643 5.19 -47.27 1.05
N PRO A 644 4.01 -47.54 0.47
CA PRO A 644 2.76 -46.92 0.91
C PRO A 644 2.26 -47.41 2.27
N ASN A 645 2.80 -48.52 2.80
CA ASN A 645 2.36 -49.13 4.06
C ASN A 645 3.18 -48.68 5.28
N THR A 646 4.05 -47.68 5.13
CA THR A 646 4.83 -47.10 6.25
C THR A 646 4.06 -45.94 6.91
N ASN A 647 4.53 -45.49 8.07
CA ASN A 647 4.05 -44.27 8.71
C ASN A 647 5.24 -43.33 8.99
N PRO A 648 5.38 -42.19 8.28
CA PRO A 648 4.52 -41.71 7.18
C PRO A 648 4.54 -42.63 5.95
N ALA A 649 3.50 -42.57 5.11
CA ALA A 649 3.44 -43.35 3.88
C ALA A 649 4.37 -42.76 2.82
N ILE A 650 5.24 -43.57 2.21
CA ILE A 650 6.19 -43.09 1.19
C ILE A 650 5.61 -43.40 -0.18
N LEU A 651 5.06 -42.38 -0.84
CA LEU A 651 4.37 -42.53 -2.12
C LEU A 651 5.29 -42.11 -3.27
N PHE A 652 5.56 -43.02 -4.20
CA PHE A 652 6.19 -42.66 -5.47
C PHE A 652 5.20 -41.82 -6.31
N LYS A 653 5.69 -40.74 -6.93
CA LYS A 653 4.87 -39.82 -7.74
C LYS A 653 5.28 -39.81 -9.20
N GLU A 654 6.56 -39.61 -9.47
CA GLU A 654 7.05 -39.47 -10.83
C GLU A 654 8.52 -39.91 -10.91
N LYS A 655 8.89 -40.46 -12.06
CA LYS A 655 10.28 -40.65 -12.46
C LYS A 655 10.51 -39.83 -13.71
N ASN A 656 11.50 -38.95 -13.68
CA ASN A 656 11.90 -38.20 -14.86
C ASN A 656 12.99 -38.98 -15.61
N PRO A 657 12.68 -39.58 -16.78
CA PRO A 657 13.64 -40.38 -17.52
C PRO A 657 14.78 -39.56 -18.14
N ALA A 658 14.62 -38.24 -18.32
CA ALA A 658 15.66 -37.39 -18.87
C ALA A 658 16.75 -37.05 -17.84
N THR A 659 16.38 -36.95 -16.56
CA THR A 659 17.30 -36.60 -15.46
C THR A 659 17.65 -37.79 -14.56
N GLY A 660 16.92 -38.91 -14.67
CA GLY A 660 17.03 -40.03 -13.75
C GLY A 660 16.53 -39.70 -12.33
N SER A 661 15.69 -38.67 -12.18
CA SER A 661 15.13 -38.28 -10.87
C SER A 661 13.91 -39.11 -10.49
N TYR A 662 13.75 -39.38 -9.20
CA TYR A 662 12.56 -39.95 -8.59
C TYR A 662 11.97 -38.93 -7.63
N LEU A 663 10.67 -38.71 -7.72
CA LEU A 663 9.91 -37.83 -6.85
C LEU A 663 9.01 -38.67 -5.93
N PHE A 664 9.14 -38.43 -4.63
CA PHE A 664 8.36 -39.07 -3.59
C PHE A 664 7.62 -38.04 -2.74
N LEU A 665 6.50 -38.47 -2.17
CA LEU A 665 5.78 -37.76 -1.13
C LEU A 665 5.77 -38.62 0.12
N LEU A 666 6.38 -38.13 1.21
CA LEU A 666 6.16 -38.68 2.54
C LEU A 666 4.85 -38.08 3.03
N HIS A 667 3.78 -38.84 2.93
CA HIS A 667 2.43 -38.39 3.22
C HIS A 667 2.08 -38.57 4.70
N ASN A 668 1.47 -37.53 5.27
CA ASN A 668 0.96 -37.48 6.63
C ASN A 668 2.02 -37.78 7.71
N LEU A 669 3.14 -37.06 7.65
CA LEU A 669 4.12 -37.05 8.74
C LEU A 669 3.52 -36.32 9.95
N GLU A 670 3.14 -37.07 10.97
CA GLU A 670 2.59 -36.52 12.22
C GLU A 670 3.68 -35.93 13.12
N PHE A 671 3.42 -34.76 13.68
CA PHE A 671 4.31 -34.10 14.62
C PHE A 671 3.91 -34.38 16.08
N PRO A 672 4.89 -34.45 17.01
CA PRO A 672 4.59 -34.48 18.43
C PRO A 672 3.89 -33.18 18.87
N THR A 673 3.19 -33.19 20.01
CA THR A 673 2.46 -32.03 20.54
C THR A 673 3.32 -30.78 20.70
N SER A 674 4.60 -30.96 21.01
CA SER A 674 5.62 -29.90 21.02
C SER A 674 7.00 -30.51 20.77
N GLY A 675 7.88 -29.80 20.05
CA GLY A 675 9.26 -30.22 19.86
C GLY A 675 9.67 -30.34 18.40
N LYS A 676 10.84 -30.94 18.18
CA LYS A 676 11.48 -31.09 16.87
C LYS A 676 11.19 -32.47 16.29
N THR A 677 10.88 -32.52 15.00
CA THR A 677 10.80 -33.74 14.19
C THR A 677 11.87 -33.68 13.12
N ASN A 678 12.72 -34.70 13.04
CA ASN A 678 13.81 -34.79 12.08
C ASN A 678 13.51 -35.84 11.00
N VAL A 679 13.45 -35.42 9.75
CA VAL A 679 13.32 -36.30 8.59
C VAL A 679 14.68 -36.42 7.90
N SER A 680 15.35 -37.56 8.08
CA SER A 680 16.61 -37.85 7.39
C SER A 680 16.36 -38.71 6.15
N ILE A 681 16.79 -38.22 4.98
CA ILE A 681 16.85 -38.97 3.73
C ILE A 681 18.30 -39.31 3.44
N GLU A 682 18.58 -40.58 3.17
CA GLU A 682 19.90 -41.04 2.72
C GLU A 682 19.75 -41.85 1.44
N VAL A 683 20.46 -41.47 0.38
CA VAL A 683 20.40 -42.12 -0.94
C VAL A 683 21.76 -42.70 -1.31
N ARG A 684 21.77 -43.81 -2.06
CA ARG A 684 23.01 -44.51 -2.45
C ARG A 684 22.98 -44.94 -3.90
N LYS A 685 24.15 -44.96 -4.55
CA LYS A 685 24.42 -45.61 -5.85
C LYS A 685 25.82 -46.21 -5.79
N GLY A 686 25.90 -47.55 -5.72
CA GLY A 686 27.16 -48.26 -5.42
C GLY A 686 27.68 -47.92 -4.01
N VAL A 687 28.91 -47.40 -3.93
CA VAL A 687 29.54 -46.96 -2.67
C VAL A 687 29.31 -45.47 -2.35
N ALA A 688 28.77 -44.70 -3.29
CA ALA A 688 28.49 -43.28 -3.08
C ALA A 688 27.18 -43.11 -2.30
N THR A 689 27.18 -42.20 -1.33
CA THR A 689 26.02 -41.89 -0.48
C THR A 689 25.83 -40.38 -0.35
N ALA A 690 24.59 -39.90 -0.36
CA ALA A 690 24.23 -38.54 0.04
C ALA A 690 23.16 -38.58 1.13
N ARG A 691 23.26 -37.68 2.11
CA ARG A 691 22.32 -37.60 3.23
C ARG A 691 21.93 -36.15 3.49
N GLN A 692 20.64 -35.91 3.67
CA GLN A 692 20.08 -34.63 4.06
C GLN A 692 19.09 -34.83 5.22
N THR A 693 19.05 -33.90 6.16
CA THR A 693 18.04 -33.91 7.24
C THR A 693 17.22 -32.63 7.16
N LEU A 694 15.90 -32.78 7.26
CA LEU A 694 14.93 -31.72 7.41
C LEU A 694 14.46 -31.68 8.86
N GLU A 695 14.69 -30.57 9.54
CA GLU A 695 14.20 -30.32 10.90
C GLU A 695 12.91 -29.51 10.82
N ILE A 696 11.85 -30.01 11.46
CA ILE A 696 10.57 -29.31 11.58
C ILE A 696 10.27 -29.16 13.07
N THR A 697 10.30 -27.91 13.54
CA THR A 697 9.95 -27.55 14.91
C THR A 697 8.49 -27.13 14.98
N ARG A 698 7.69 -27.85 15.77
CA ARG A 698 6.31 -27.46 16.05
C ARG A 698 6.26 -26.51 17.25
N GLU A 699 5.84 -25.27 17.02
CA GLU A 699 5.59 -24.27 18.06
C GLU A 699 4.14 -24.36 18.54
N GLN A 700 3.93 -24.92 19.73
CA GLN A 700 2.61 -24.97 20.34
C GLN A 700 2.29 -23.62 21.00
N SER A 701 1.36 -22.85 20.41
CA SER A 701 0.71 -21.76 21.13
C SER A 701 -0.24 -22.37 22.18
N PRO A 702 -0.22 -21.92 23.44
CA PRO A 702 -1.10 -22.48 24.48
C PRO A 702 -2.59 -22.22 24.18
N PHE A 703 -2.87 -21.18 23.39
CA PHE A 703 -4.19 -20.90 22.83
C PHE A 703 -4.10 -19.90 21.66
N GLU A 704 -5.18 -19.76 20.92
CA GLU A 704 -5.42 -18.75 19.89
C GLU A 704 -6.83 -18.17 20.07
N ILE A 705 -6.95 -16.84 20.04
CA ILE A 705 -8.24 -16.16 20.12
C ILE A 705 -8.75 -15.96 18.69
N LEU A 706 -9.77 -16.73 18.31
CA LEU A 706 -10.40 -16.67 16.99
C LEU A 706 -11.54 -15.64 16.98
N SER A 707 -12.28 -15.51 18.08
CA SER A 707 -13.26 -14.45 18.27
C SER A 707 -13.17 -13.87 19.68
N PRO A 708 -13.06 -12.54 19.84
CA PRO A 708 -13.06 -11.51 18.80
C PRO A 708 -11.80 -11.57 17.91
N LYS A 709 -11.94 -11.29 16.62
CA LYS A 709 -10.83 -11.12 15.68
C LYS A 709 -10.25 -9.71 15.86
N LEU A 710 -9.09 -9.60 16.48
CA LEU A 710 -8.45 -8.31 16.77
C LEU A 710 -7.41 -7.94 15.68
N PRO A 711 -7.30 -6.64 15.31
CA PRO A 711 -7.97 -5.49 15.90
C PRO A 711 -9.38 -5.18 15.35
N GLU A 712 -9.90 -5.95 14.38
CA GLU A 712 -11.14 -5.66 13.64
C GLU A 712 -12.38 -5.56 14.55
N GLU A 713 -12.47 -6.42 15.56
CA GLU A 713 -13.55 -6.48 16.55
C GLU A 713 -13.16 -5.83 17.90
N SER A 714 -12.16 -4.92 17.91
CA SER A 714 -11.77 -4.18 19.12
C SER A 714 -12.85 -3.21 19.62
N VAL A 715 -13.72 -2.74 18.72
CA VAL A 715 -14.88 -1.92 19.03
C VAL A 715 -16.11 -2.58 18.42
N VAL A 716 -17.07 -2.94 19.27
CA VAL A 716 -18.33 -3.55 18.84
C VAL A 716 -19.50 -2.68 19.26
N ASN A 717 -20.60 -2.75 18.50
CA ASN A 717 -21.83 -2.05 18.84
C ASN A 717 -22.93 -2.99 19.35
N GLN A 718 -22.51 -4.04 20.06
CA GLN A 718 -23.37 -5.07 20.64
C GLN A 718 -23.02 -5.32 22.10
N ASN A 719 -24.04 -5.54 22.95
CA ASN A 719 -23.83 -5.81 24.38
C ASN A 719 -23.47 -7.27 24.68
N PHE A 720 -23.18 -8.07 23.66
CA PHE A 720 -22.75 -9.45 23.77
C PHE A 720 -21.61 -9.71 22.78
N LEU A 721 -20.86 -10.77 23.01
CA LEU A 721 -19.76 -11.17 22.13
C LEU A 721 -19.69 -12.69 22.10
N MET A 722 -19.70 -13.26 20.90
CA MET A 722 -19.32 -14.65 20.71
C MET A 722 -17.81 -14.75 20.88
N VAL A 723 -17.35 -15.62 21.76
CA VAL A 723 -15.94 -15.89 22.00
C VAL A 723 -15.61 -17.26 21.47
N SER A 724 -14.50 -17.36 20.75
CA SER A 724 -13.96 -18.61 20.24
C SER A 724 -12.47 -18.65 20.50
N ILE A 725 -12.03 -19.63 21.28
CA ILE A 725 -10.62 -19.80 21.67
C ILE A 725 -10.23 -21.22 21.30
N ARG A 726 -9.22 -21.37 20.43
CA ARG A 726 -8.62 -22.67 20.13
C ARG A 726 -7.51 -22.93 21.14
N ALA A 727 -7.57 -24.02 21.89
CA ALA A 727 -6.58 -24.35 22.92
C ALA A 727 -6.27 -25.85 22.89
N GLU A 728 -5.25 -26.22 22.11
CA GLU A 728 -4.91 -27.63 21.84
C GLU A 728 -4.59 -28.41 23.12
N GLY A 729 -5.29 -29.53 23.30
CA GLY A 729 -5.11 -30.40 24.46
C GLY A 729 -5.62 -29.84 25.78
N ALA A 730 -6.32 -28.70 25.78
CA ALA A 730 -6.98 -28.18 26.98
C ALA A 730 -8.20 -29.05 27.35
N ASP A 731 -8.43 -29.21 28.65
CA ASP A 731 -9.63 -29.87 29.17
C ASP A 731 -10.81 -28.89 29.21
N GLN A 732 -10.55 -27.64 29.59
CA GLN A 732 -11.55 -26.59 29.75
C GLN A 732 -10.95 -25.20 29.49
N VAL A 733 -11.79 -24.28 29.03
CA VAL A 733 -11.47 -22.85 28.96
C VAL A 733 -12.54 -22.08 29.73
N LEU A 734 -12.11 -21.27 30.70
CA LEU A 734 -12.99 -20.54 31.61
C LEU A 734 -12.91 -19.04 31.33
N ILE A 735 -14.05 -18.37 31.16
CA ILE A 735 -14.16 -16.90 31.25
C ILE A 735 -14.84 -16.56 32.57
N GLY A 736 -14.06 -16.10 33.55
CA GLY A 736 -14.54 -15.92 34.91
C GLY A 736 -14.98 -17.26 35.53
N LYS A 737 -16.29 -17.46 35.70
CA LYS A 737 -16.88 -18.73 36.16
C LYS A 737 -17.57 -19.54 35.06
N GLN A 738 -17.67 -18.97 33.87
CA GLN A 738 -18.35 -19.60 32.74
C GLN A 738 -17.35 -20.49 32.01
N GLU A 739 -17.66 -21.78 31.92
CA GLU A 739 -16.95 -22.72 31.08
C GLU A 739 -17.44 -22.57 29.64
N LEU A 740 -16.50 -22.42 28.70
CA LEU A 740 -16.78 -22.41 27.28
C LEU A 740 -17.04 -23.84 26.80
N VAL A 741 -17.97 -24.00 25.87
CA VAL A 741 -18.32 -25.30 25.30
C VAL A 741 -17.16 -25.79 24.43
N LYS A 742 -16.55 -26.92 24.81
CA LYS A 742 -15.54 -27.60 24.00
C LYS A 742 -16.20 -28.23 22.77
N GLY A 743 -15.74 -27.84 21.59
CA GLY A 743 -16.09 -28.44 20.31
C GLY A 743 -14.94 -29.23 19.70
N GLU A 744 -15.08 -29.57 18.41
CA GLU A 744 -14.04 -30.20 17.60
C GLU A 744 -12.79 -29.31 17.47
N GLN A 745 -11.65 -29.92 17.11
CA GLN A 745 -10.36 -29.25 16.93
C GLN A 745 -9.93 -28.39 18.14
N ASP A 746 -10.31 -28.81 19.35
CA ASP A 746 -10.03 -28.10 20.62
C ASP A 746 -10.48 -26.62 20.62
N MET A 747 -11.58 -26.32 19.93
CA MET A 747 -12.19 -25.00 19.95
C MET A 747 -13.22 -24.87 21.06
N PHE A 748 -13.05 -23.84 21.88
CA PHE A 748 -13.90 -23.53 23.01
C PHE A 748 -14.71 -22.29 22.71
N ARG A 749 -16.04 -22.42 22.69
CA ARG A 749 -16.96 -21.36 22.27
C ARG A 749 -17.93 -20.97 23.37
N GLY A 750 -18.29 -19.70 23.43
CA GLY A 750 -19.36 -19.24 24.30
C GLY A 750 -19.67 -17.78 24.12
N GLU A 751 -20.89 -17.39 24.48
CA GLU A 751 -21.31 -15.99 24.47
C GLU A 751 -21.04 -15.35 25.82
N ILE A 752 -20.55 -14.10 25.81
CA ILE A 752 -20.40 -13.28 27.00
C ILE A 752 -21.19 -11.98 26.86
N THR A 753 -21.64 -11.43 27.99
CA THR A 753 -22.27 -10.10 28.04
C THR A 753 -21.22 -9.02 28.28
N LEU A 754 -21.31 -7.93 27.52
CA LEU A 754 -20.45 -6.76 27.62
C LEU A 754 -21.15 -5.63 28.39
N LYS A 755 -20.37 -4.91 29.19
CA LYS A 755 -20.79 -3.64 29.79
C LYS A 755 -20.46 -2.50 28.84
N LYS A 756 -21.21 -1.39 28.93
CA LYS A 756 -20.90 -0.18 28.17
C LYS A 756 -19.45 0.27 28.41
N GLY A 757 -18.74 0.59 27.33
CA GLY A 757 -17.33 1.00 27.37
C GLY A 757 -16.36 -0.17 27.29
N LYS A 758 -15.16 0.02 27.84
CA LYS A 758 -14.05 -0.93 27.74
C LYS A 758 -14.30 -2.16 28.62
N ASN A 759 -14.22 -3.35 28.02
CA ASN A 759 -14.28 -4.64 28.71
C ASN A 759 -12.94 -5.37 28.54
N THR A 760 -12.27 -5.66 29.64
CA THR A 760 -11.10 -6.56 29.65
C THR A 760 -11.59 -7.96 30.01
N ILE A 761 -11.61 -8.85 29.03
CA ILE A 761 -12.07 -10.22 29.19
C ILE A 761 -10.86 -11.09 29.52
N LYS A 762 -10.88 -11.67 30.72
CA LYS A 762 -9.84 -12.59 31.20
C LYS A 762 -10.35 -14.02 31.09
N PHE A 763 -9.49 -14.91 30.62
CA PHE A 763 -9.80 -16.33 30.51
C PHE A 763 -8.66 -17.20 31.03
N THR A 764 -8.98 -18.44 31.38
CA THR A 764 -8.03 -19.44 31.86
C THR A 764 -8.22 -20.72 31.07
N VAL A 765 -7.16 -21.16 30.41
CA VAL A 765 -7.05 -22.48 29.79
C VAL A 765 -6.53 -23.45 30.86
N VAL A 766 -7.22 -24.58 31.05
CA VAL A 766 -6.79 -25.63 31.99
C VAL A 766 -6.46 -26.89 31.21
N GLN A 767 -5.28 -27.45 31.48
CA GLN A 767 -4.77 -28.68 30.88
C GLN A 767 -4.14 -29.52 32.00
N GLY A 768 -4.85 -30.56 32.45
CA GLY A 768 -4.53 -31.30 33.67
C GLY A 768 -4.43 -30.36 34.88
N ASP A 769 -3.28 -30.39 35.55
CA ASP A 769 -2.97 -29.52 36.69
C ASP A 769 -2.48 -28.11 36.28
N GLN A 770 -2.19 -27.89 35.00
CA GLN A 770 -1.68 -26.61 34.51
C GLN A 770 -2.81 -25.62 34.22
N LYS A 771 -2.60 -24.36 34.60
CA LYS A 771 -3.52 -23.24 34.33
C LYS A 771 -2.77 -22.13 33.61
N ILE A 772 -3.23 -21.79 32.42
CA ILE A 772 -2.65 -20.76 31.57
C ILE A 772 -3.65 -19.62 31.46
N ASN A 773 -3.26 -18.41 31.84
CA ASN A 773 -4.14 -17.25 31.81
C ASN A 773 -3.92 -16.42 30.54
N GLY A 774 -5.02 -15.98 29.94
CA GLY A 774 -5.04 -15.07 28.80
C GLY A 774 -6.02 -13.92 29.01
N SER A 775 -5.95 -12.89 28.17
CA SER A 775 -6.93 -11.82 28.15
C SER A 775 -6.98 -11.11 26.80
N PHE A 776 -8.13 -10.53 26.49
CA PHE A 776 -8.31 -9.60 25.38
C PHE A 776 -9.22 -8.44 25.79
N GLU A 777 -9.23 -7.37 24.98
CA GLU A 777 -10.02 -6.18 25.24
C GLU A 777 -10.97 -5.87 24.09
N VAL A 778 -12.23 -5.56 24.44
CA VAL A 778 -13.25 -5.11 23.50
C VAL A 778 -14.01 -3.93 24.09
N ASN A 779 -14.24 -2.90 23.30
CA ASN A 779 -15.02 -1.73 23.69
C ASN A 779 -16.45 -1.83 23.12
N TYR A 780 -17.46 -1.88 23.99
CA TYR A 780 -18.86 -1.76 23.57
C TYR A 780 -19.25 -0.29 23.49
N ALA A 781 -19.45 0.21 22.26
CA ALA A 781 -19.73 1.62 21.99
C ALA A 781 -21.11 2.10 22.47
N ASP A 782 -22.10 1.21 22.52
CA ASP A 782 -23.50 1.53 22.91
C ASP A 782 -24.07 2.74 22.14
N ALA A 783 -23.82 2.78 20.82
CA ALA A 783 -24.34 3.80 19.93
C ALA A 783 -25.67 3.36 19.31
N ALA A 784 -26.73 4.14 19.49
CA ALA A 784 -28.05 3.86 18.93
C ALA A 784 -28.15 4.25 17.43
N LEU A 785 -27.37 3.55 16.58
CA LEU A 785 -27.30 3.74 15.13
C LEU A 785 -27.44 2.39 14.41
N PRO A 786 -27.75 2.36 13.09
CA PRO A 786 -27.73 1.13 12.30
C PRO A 786 -26.44 0.34 12.52
N GLY A 787 -26.56 -0.97 12.73
CA GLY A 787 -25.43 -1.80 13.18
C GLY A 787 -25.48 -2.18 14.66
N ALA A 788 -26.27 -1.48 15.47
CA ALA A 788 -26.38 -1.74 16.90
C ALA A 788 -27.19 -3.01 17.18
N GLN A 789 -26.72 -3.86 18.08
CA GLN A 789 -27.49 -5.00 18.59
C GLN A 789 -27.53 -5.02 20.12
N TYR A 790 -28.61 -5.56 20.65
CA TYR A 790 -28.82 -5.67 22.09
C TYR A 790 -29.54 -6.97 22.40
N LYS A 791 -28.90 -7.85 23.16
CA LYS A 791 -29.44 -9.14 23.59
C LYS A 791 -29.79 -9.11 25.07
N THR A 792 -30.98 -9.59 25.42
CA THR A 792 -31.47 -9.64 26.79
C THR A 792 -32.52 -10.74 26.94
N THR A 793 -32.79 -11.19 28.17
CA THR A 793 -33.90 -12.09 28.48
C THR A 793 -35.13 -11.33 28.96
N LEU A 794 -36.28 -12.00 29.00
CA LEU A 794 -37.52 -11.46 29.55
C LEU A 794 -37.40 -11.29 31.07
N GLY A 795 -37.26 -10.04 31.53
CA GLY A 795 -37.22 -9.76 32.97
C GLY A 795 -38.58 -9.99 33.65
N LYS A 796 -38.58 -10.24 34.97
CA LYS A 796 -39.80 -10.48 35.79
C LYS A 796 -40.90 -9.41 35.67
N ASN A 797 -40.52 -8.18 35.29
CA ASN A 797 -41.43 -7.04 35.14
C ASN A 797 -41.89 -6.82 33.67
N GLY A 798 -41.45 -7.68 32.74
CA GLY A 798 -41.83 -7.65 31.32
C GLY A 798 -41.34 -6.43 30.53
N LYS A 799 -40.59 -5.51 31.15
CA LYS A 799 -40.06 -4.30 30.51
C LYS A 799 -38.68 -4.57 29.90
N LEU A 800 -38.55 -4.32 28.61
CA LEU A 800 -37.33 -4.43 27.82
C LEU A 800 -37.05 -3.07 27.21
N SER A 801 -35.98 -2.41 27.65
CA SER A 801 -35.61 -1.06 27.20
C SER A 801 -34.25 -1.14 26.54
N THR A 802 -34.18 -0.86 25.24
CA THR A 802 -32.97 -1.01 24.43
C THR A 802 -32.58 0.31 23.78
N PHE A 803 -31.33 0.43 23.33
CA PHE A 803 -30.81 1.60 22.60
C PHE A 803 -31.07 2.94 23.30
N GLY A 804 -30.75 3.03 24.59
CA GLY A 804 -30.98 4.25 25.39
C GLY A 804 -32.45 4.58 25.66
N GLY A 805 -33.37 3.65 25.41
CA GLY A 805 -34.82 3.85 25.57
C GLY A 805 -35.53 4.31 24.31
N ASP A 806 -34.85 4.33 23.16
CA ASP A 806 -35.45 4.66 21.87
C ASP A 806 -36.41 3.56 21.38
N LEU A 807 -36.21 2.31 21.86
CA LEU A 807 -37.13 1.19 21.71
C LEU A 807 -37.43 0.57 23.07
N VAL A 808 -38.73 0.44 23.39
CA VAL A 808 -39.20 -0.21 24.62
C VAL A 808 -40.30 -1.20 24.29
N VAL A 809 -40.14 -2.46 24.70
CA VAL A 809 -41.22 -3.46 24.71
C VAL A 809 -41.65 -3.69 26.15
N GLN A 810 -42.96 -3.61 26.40
CA GLN A 810 -43.56 -3.87 27.70
C GLN A 810 -44.57 -5.00 27.56
N LEU A 811 -44.26 -6.13 28.19
CA LEU A 811 -45.15 -7.28 28.30
C LEU A 811 -45.79 -7.33 29.70
N PRO A 812 -47.03 -7.85 29.83
CA PRO A 812 -47.62 -8.13 31.12
C PRO A 812 -46.78 -9.08 31.98
N LYS A 813 -47.03 -9.07 33.30
CA LYS A 813 -46.37 -10.01 34.21
C LYS A 813 -46.86 -11.44 33.95
N GLY A 814 -45.93 -12.39 33.86
CA GLY A 814 -46.25 -13.79 33.60
C GLY A 814 -46.48 -14.11 32.11
N THR A 815 -46.17 -13.17 31.21
CA THR A 815 -46.07 -13.48 29.79
C THR A 815 -44.97 -14.51 29.56
N MET A 816 -45.28 -15.49 28.71
CA MET A 816 -44.37 -16.51 28.22
C MET A 816 -44.33 -16.43 26.69
N LEU A 817 -43.32 -17.03 26.08
CA LEU A 817 -43.27 -17.18 24.62
C LEU A 817 -43.81 -18.56 24.22
N ARG A 818 -44.48 -18.62 23.06
CA ARG A 818 -45.00 -19.83 22.44
C ARG A 818 -44.79 -19.77 20.91
N ASP A 819 -44.98 -20.90 20.24
CA ASP A 819 -45.05 -20.96 18.76
C ASP A 819 -46.17 -20.01 18.26
N MET A 820 -45.90 -19.30 17.16
CA MET A 820 -46.85 -18.38 16.55
C MET A 820 -48.12 -19.14 16.15
N ASN A 821 -49.29 -18.60 16.48
CA ASN A 821 -50.55 -19.22 16.08
C ASN A 821 -50.97 -18.71 14.69
N PRO A 822 -50.86 -19.53 13.61
CA PRO A 822 -51.26 -19.10 12.27
C PRO A 822 -52.77 -18.89 12.13
N SER A 823 -53.59 -19.38 13.08
CA SER A 823 -55.05 -19.26 13.09
C SER A 823 -55.54 -18.62 14.39
N PRO A 824 -55.43 -17.29 14.53
CA PRO A 824 -55.88 -16.56 15.72
C PRO A 824 -57.36 -16.87 16.02
N GLY A 825 -57.65 -17.42 17.21
CA GLY A 825 -59.02 -17.82 17.62
C GLY A 825 -59.19 -19.34 17.82
N GLN A 826 -58.28 -20.16 17.30
CA GLN A 826 -58.19 -21.58 17.64
C GLN A 826 -57.32 -21.81 18.88
N THR A 827 -57.59 -22.88 19.63
CA THR A 827 -56.76 -23.26 20.79
C THR A 827 -55.38 -23.68 20.27
N PRO A 828 -54.28 -23.03 20.68
CA PRO A 828 -52.95 -23.43 20.29
C PRO A 828 -52.71 -24.90 20.68
N LYS A 829 -52.05 -25.69 19.81
CA LYS A 829 -51.65 -27.07 20.15
C LYS A 829 -50.78 -27.07 21.42
N GLU A 830 -50.90 -28.12 22.23
CA GLU A 830 -50.36 -28.27 23.59
C GLU A 830 -48.95 -27.67 23.78
N ILE A 831 -48.83 -26.81 24.79
CA ILE A 831 -47.96 -25.63 24.74
C ILE A 831 -46.59 -25.87 25.39
N GLN A 832 -45.52 -25.58 24.63
CA GLN A 832 -44.19 -25.35 25.18
C GLN A 832 -44.04 -23.86 25.55
N LEU A 833 -44.07 -23.56 26.84
CA LEU A 833 -43.99 -22.20 27.39
C LEU A 833 -42.61 -21.94 27.98
N PHE A 834 -42.01 -20.80 27.67
CA PHE A 834 -40.69 -20.41 28.18
C PHE A 834 -40.67 -18.94 28.62
N ASP A 835 -39.88 -18.63 29.65
CA ASP A 835 -39.63 -17.27 30.14
C ASP A 835 -38.13 -16.88 30.17
N SER A 836 -37.23 -17.82 29.88
CA SER A 836 -35.77 -17.62 29.98
C SER A 836 -35.04 -17.42 28.65
N GLN A 837 -35.78 -17.32 27.53
CA GLN A 837 -35.19 -17.21 26.19
C GLN A 837 -34.56 -15.83 25.97
N ASN A 838 -33.42 -15.81 25.28
CA ASN A 838 -32.80 -14.57 24.82
C ASN A 838 -33.65 -13.93 23.72
N LEU A 839 -33.72 -12.60 23.74
CA LEU A 839 -34.32 -11.75 22.73
C LEU A 839 -33.22 -10.88 22.14
N LEU A 840 -33.12 -10.86 20.81
CA LEU A 840 -32.20 -10.00 20.09
C LEU A 840 -32.95 -8.80 19.55
N PHE A 841 -32.48 -7.61 19.88
CA PHE A 841 -32.90 -6.35 19.32
C PHE A 841 -31.79 -5.83 18.41
N GLY A 842 -32.14 -5.26 17.27
CA GLY A 842 -31.19 -4.65 16.34
C GLY A 842 -31.71 -3.32 15.81
N ILE A 843 -30.79 -2.41 15.48
CA ILE A 843 -31.09 -1.28 14.60
C ILE A 843 -30.61 -1.67 13.21
N ALA A 844 -31.57 -1.81 12.31
CA ALA A 844 -31.37 -2.25 10.94
C ALA A 844 -31.13 -1.07 10.01
N ASP A 845 -30.37 -1.31 8.94
CA ASP A 845 -30.29 -0.39 7.81
C ASP A 845 -31.67 -0.23 7.17
N SER A 846 -32.07 1.02 6.89
CA SER A 846 -33.38 1.33 6.32
C SER A 846 -33.56 0.90 4.85
N ASP A 847 -32.47 0.66 4.12
CA ASP A 847 -32.52 0.23 2.72
C ASP A 847 -32.75 -1.30 2.65
N ASP A 848 -31.93 -2.08 3.35
CA ASP A 848 -31.93 -3.56 3.20
C ASP A 848 -32.31 -4.33 4.47
N GLY A 849 -32.46 -3.70 5.63
CA GLY A 849 -32.84 -4.39 6.86
C GLY A 849 -31.69 -5.09 7.59
N ARG A 850 -30.45 -5.07 7.10
CA ARG A 850 -29.32 -5.69 7.82
C ARG A 850 -29.07 -4.98 9.15
N THR A 851 -28.95 -5.74 10.23
CA THR A 851 -28.52 -5.20 11.54
C THR A 851 -27.02 -5.21 11.73
N ILE A 852 -26.28 -5.94 10.91
CA ILE A 852 -24.81 -6.02 10.88
C ILE A 852 -24.37 -6.24 9.43
N THR A 853 -23.22 -5.71 9.05
CA THR A 853 -22.68 -5.84 7.67
C THR A 853 -21.50 -6.79 7.60
N ARG A 854 -20.94 -7.17 8.74
CA ARG A 854 -19.84 -8.11 8.89
C ARG A 854 -20.05 -8.92 10.15
N GLU A 855 -19.58 -10.16 10.12
CA GLU A 855 -19.60 -11.05 11.28
C GLU A 855 -18.41 -11.97 11.30
N ASN A 856 -18.00 -12.37 12.50
CA ASN A 856 -17.10 -13.49 12.72
C ASN A 856 -17.90 -14.78 12.69
N GLN A 857 -17.53 -15.71 11.81
CA GLN A 857 -18.31 -16.92 11.53
C GLN A 857 -18.09 -18.03 12.58
N VAL A 858 -18.29 -17.69 13.86
CA VAL A 858 -18.06 -18.57 15.01
C VAL A 858 -18.96 -19.80 14.93
N GLY A 859 -18.35 -20.99 14.84
CA GLY A 859 -19.06 -22.27 14.77
C GLY A 859 -19.63 -22.62 13.40
N VAL A 860 -19.38 -21.81 12.37
CA VAL A 860 -19.81 -22.10 10.99
C VAL A 860 -18.84 -23.08 10.35
N ARG A 861 -19.37 -24.07 9.63
CA ARG A 861 -18.61 -25.06 8.87
C ARG A 861 -18.68 -24.77 7.38
N LYS A 862 -17.55 -24.94 6.71
CA LYS A 862 -17.45 -24.97 5.25
C LYS A 862 -17.15 -26.40 4.82
N SER A 863 -18.07 -27.00 4.06
CA SER A 863 -17.84 -28.34 3.53
C SER A 863 -16.76 -28.31 2.47
N VAL A 864 -15.76 -29.19 2.62
CA VAL A 864 -14.66 -29.36 1.68
C VAL A 864 -14.82 -30.70 0.98
N ILE A 865 -14.83 -30.69 -0.36
CA ILE A 865 -14.98 -31.93 -1.14
C ILE A 865 -13.77 -32.83 -0.89
N GLY A 866 -14.01 -34.00 -0.30
CA GLY A 866 -12.96 -35.00 -0.04
C GLY A 866 -12.11 -34.76 1.21
N GLY A 867 -12.56 -33.89 2.14
CA GLY A 867 -11.87 -33.65 3.41
C GLY A 867 -12.85 -33.42 4.57
N ASP A 868 -12.29 -33.18 5.76
CA ASP A 868 -13.07 -32.76 6.93
C ASP A 868 -13.59 -31.32 6.75
N ASP A 869 -14.76 -31.04 7.29
CA ASP A 869 -15.33 -29.67 7.29
C ASP A 869 -14.35 -28.69 7.95
N GLU A 870 -14.14 -27.54 7.30
CA GLU A 870 -13.32 -26.46 7.85
C GLU A 870 -14.19 -25.54 8.72
N PHE A 871 -13.75 -25.23 9.93
CA PHE A 871 -14.40 -24.24 10.77
C PHE A 871 -13.91 -22.82 10.43
N LEU A 872 -14.87 -21.90 10.26
CA LEU A 872 -14.62 -20.52 9.85
C LEU A 872 -14.43 -19.55 11.03
N ASP A 873 -14.27 -20.06 12.25
CA ASP A 873 -13.98 -19.25 13.43
C ASP A 873 -12.76 -18.35 13.20
N GLY A 874 -12.91 -17.04 13.40
CA GLY A 874 -11.87 -16.05 13.15
C GLY A 874 -11.77 -15.57 11.71
N GLN A 875 -12.65 -16.04 10.82
CA GLN A 875 -12.85 -15.45 9.50
C GLN A 875 -14.00 -14.44 9.56
N ILE A 876 -13.71 -13.20 9.15
CA ILE A 876 -14.71 -12.14 9.05
C ILE A 876 -15.36 -12.22 7.66
N ARG A 877 -16.66 -12.48 7.62
CA ARG A 877 -17.44 -12.44 6.40
C ARG A 877 -18.21 -11.14 6.29
N ARG A 878 -18.29 -10.60 5.07
CA ARG A 878 -19.24 -9.54 4.72
C ARG A 878 -20.61 -10.14 4.44
N ILE A 879 -21.64 -9.61 5.08
CA ILE A 879 -23.03 -9.98 4.83
C ILE A 879 -23.54 -9.12 3.67
N GLU A 880 -23.84 -9.74 2.54
CA GLU A 880 -24.36 -9.03 1.37
C GLU A 880 -25.83 -8.63 1.55
N PRO A 881 -26.25 -7.47 1.01
CA PRO A 881 -27.64 -7.04 1.05
C PRO A 881 -28.52 -7.96 0.19
N ASP A 882 -29.78 -8.10 0.58
CA ASP A 882 -30.76 -8.92 -0.14
C ASP A 882 -31.66 -8.02 -1.00
N GLU A 883 -31.78 -8.32 -2.30
CA GLU A 883 -32.55 -7.48 -3.22
C GLU A 883 -34.05 -7.52 -2.93
N PHE A 884 -34.57 -8.67 -2.48
CA PHE A 884 -35.97 -8.79 -2.10
C PHE A 884 -36.24 -7.92 -0.87
N ALA A 885 -35.38 -7.99 0.15
CA ALA A 885 -35.46 -7.12 1.32
C ALA A 885 -35.53 -5.62 0.95
N ARG A 886 -34.66 -5.18 0.04
CA ARG A 886 -34.65 -3.78 -0.46
C ARG A 886 -35.94 -3.40 -1.16
N SER A 887 -36.53 -4.33 -1.90
CA SER A 887 -37.79 -4.06 -2.62
C SER A 887 -38.99 -3.91 -1.68
N VAL A 888 -38.97 -4.60 -0.53
CA VAL A 888 -40.16 -4.74 0.31
C VAL A 888 -40.12 -3.96 1.63
N LEU A 889 -38.94 -3.68 2.18
CA LEU A 889 -38.81 -2.93 3.44
C LEU A 889 -38.93 -1.42 3.27
N LEU A 890 -38.91 -0.91 2.04
CA LEU A 890 -39.16 0.50 1.76
C LEU A 890 -40.57 0.93 2.24
N PRO A 891 -40.71 2.17 2.76
CA PRO A 891 -42.02 2.70 3.12
C PRO A 891 -42.99 2.67 1.93
N LYS A 892 -44.25 2.33 2.20
CA LYS A 892 -45.33 2.40 1.19
C LYS A 892 -45.44 3.82 0.61
N ALA A 893 -45.94 3.93 -0.62
CA ALA A 893 -46.26 5.22 -1.23
C ALA A 893 -47.07 6.11 -0.27
N HIS A 894 -46.84 7.43 -0.30
CA HIS A 894 -47.34 8.43 0.65
C HIS A 894 -46.65 8.46 2.03
N PHE A 895 -45.88 7.45 2.41
CA PHE A 895 -45.23 7.37 3.71
C PHE A 895 -43.71 7.54 3.62
N GLY A 896 -43.10 7.92 4.75
CA GLY A 896 -41.66 7.92 4.95
C GLY A 896 -41.30 7.48 6.37
N LEU A 897 -40.05 7.08 6.59
CA LEU A 897 -39.55 6.73 7.92
C LEU A 897 -39.53 7.96 8.83
N GLY A 898 -40.11 7.80 10.01
CA GLY A 898 -40.06 8.76 11.12
C GLY A 898 -39.29 8.22 12.33
N SER A 899 -38.62 7.08 12.21
CA SER A 899 -37.67 6.54 13.20
C SER A 899 -36.61 5.70 12.49
N GLN A 900 -35.63 5.21 13.25
CA GLN A 900 -34.81 4.07 12.82
C GLN A 900 -35.68 2.84 12.53
N LEU A 901 -35.17 1.93 11.71
CA LEU A 901 -35.75 0.60 11.49
C LEU A 901 -35.23 -0.35 12.58
N TYR A 902 -36.12 -0.98 13.32
CA TYR A 902 -35.78 -1.89 14.40
C TYR A 902 -36.08 -3.34 14.01
N TRP A 903 -35.17 -4.23 14.37
CA TRP A 903 -35.30 -5.67 14.29
C TRP A 903 -35.51 -6.23 15.69
N ILE A 904 -36.45 -7.15 15.87
CA ILE A 904 -36.63 -7.88 17.12
C ILE A 904 -36.80 -9.35 16.78
N ASP A 905 -35.98 -10.22 17.38
CA ASP A 905 -36.05 -11.67 17.20
C ASP A 905 -36.05 -12.39 18.54
N ALA A 906 -36.85 -13.44 18.64
CA ALA A 906 -36.91 -14.33 19.79
C ALA A 906 -36.41 -15.75 19.48
N GLY A 907 -36.03 -16.01 18.23
CA GLY A 907 -35.79 -17.36 17.74
C GLY A 907 -37.10 -18.07 17.39
N TYR A 908 -37.02 -19.39 17.21
CA TYR A 908 -38.14 -20.24 16.77
C TYR A 908 -37.85 -21.73 17.02
N PHE A 909 -38.84 -22.60 16.84
CA PHE A 909 -38.64 -24.07 16.91
C PHE A 909 -38.30 -24.65 15.53
N SER A 910 -37.28 -25.51 15.43
CA SER A 910 -36.93 -26.15 14.16
C SER A 910 -37.97 -27.18 13.74
N SER A 911 -38.48 -27.07 12.52
CA SER A 911 -39.57 -27.92 12.00
C SER A 911 -39.17 -29.35 11.61
N GLU A 912 -37.87 -29.65 11.45
CA GLU A 912 -37.39 -30.95 10.96
C GLU A 912 -37.63 -32.12 11.94
N ASP A 913 -37.63 -31.88 13.25
CA ASP A 913 -37.98 -32.88 14.26
C ASP A 913 -39.48 -32.89 14.63
N SER A 914 -40.22 -31.86 14.19
CA SER A 914 -41.58 -31.55 14.68
C SER A 914 -42.69 -32.42 14.08
N VAL A 915 -42.40 -33.24 13.07
CA VAL A 915 -43.43 -34.08 12.41
C VAL A 915 -43.52 -35.48 13.05
N LEU A 916 -42.51 -35.91 13.83
CA LEU A 916 -42.44 -37.30 14.31
C LEU A 916 -42.10 -37.48 15.80
N ASN A 917 -41.46 -36.52 16.50
CA ASN A 917 -41.10 -36.68 17.92
C ASN A 917 -41.33 -35.39 18.74
N GLN A 918 -41.74 -35.54 20.00
CA GLN A 918 -42.10 -34.44 20.93
C GLN A 918 -40.90 -33.60 21.42
N ASP A 919 -39.72 -33.77 20.83
CA ASP A 919 -38.47 -33.10 21.22
C ASP A 919 -38.20 -31.90 20.30
N TYR A 920 -38.78 -30.76 20.63
CA TYR A 920 -38.59 -29.52 19.87
C TYR A 920 -37.25 -28.88 20.24
N LYS A 921 -36.41 -28.60 19.23
CA LYS A 921 -35.17 -27.84 19.40
C LYS A 921 -35.42 -26.35 19.16
N LEU A 922 -35.13 -25.54 20.17
CA LEU A 922 -35.22 -24.08 20.09
C LEU A 922 -33.99 -23.52 19.36
N VAL A 923 -34.23 -22.81 18.26
CA VAL A 923 -33.23 -22.01 17.54
C VAL A 923 -33.11 -20.66 18.25
N SER A 924 -31.88 -20.26 18.56
CA SER A 924 -31.59 -18.98 19.23
C SER A 924 -31.92 -17.78 18.33
N PRO A 925 -32.23 -16.60 18.91
CA PRO A 925 -32.44 -15.40 18.11
C PRO A 925 -31.15 -15.02 17.36
N SER A 926 -31.31 -14.61 16.10
CA SER A 926 -30.21 -14.25 15.21
C SER A 926 -30.50 -12.94 14.45
N HIS A 927 -29.45 -12.41 13.82
CA HIS A 927 -29.61 -11.25 12.94
C HIS A 927 -30.45 -11.67 11.71
N PRO A 928 -31.14 -10.73 11.03
CA PRO A 928 -32.14 -11.08 10.02
C PRO A 928 -31.56 -11.73 8.74
N TYR A 929 -30.23 -11.82 8.64
CA TYR A 929 -29.49 -12.30 7.48
C TYR A 929 -28.66 -13.55 7.80
N ASP A 930 -28.93 -14.21 8.92
CA ASP A 930 -28.29 -15.46 9.30
C ASP A 930 -28.54 -16.52 8.21
N GLU A 931 -27.48 -17.11 7.68
CA GLU A 931 -27.56 -18.04 6.55
C GLU A 931 -28.19 -19.38 6.89
N SER A 932 -28.27 -19.76 8.17
CA SER A 932 -29.01 -20.97 8.54
C SER A 932 -30.47 -20.86 8.14
N LYS A 933 -31.05 -19.67 8.32
CA LYS A 933 -32.41 -19.31 7.89
C LYS A 933 -32.57 -17.79 7.94
N LYS A 934 -32.47 -17.13 6.78
CA LYS A 934 -32.69 -15.69 6.69
C LYS A 934 -34.11 -15.35 7.06
N PHE A 935 -34.32 -14.13 7.56
CA PHE A 935 -35.63 -13.65 7.99
C PHE A 935 -36.75 -13.91 6.98
N TYR A 936 -36.53 -13.56 5.72
CA TYR A 936 -37.53 -13.67 4.64
C TYR A 936 -37.78 -15.11 4.20
N GLU A 937 -36.92 -16.05 4.63
CA GLU A 937 -37.05 -17.48 4.36
C GLU A 937 -37.74 -18.23 5.52
N ARG A 938 -38.09 -17.52 6.61
CA ARG A 938 -38.82 -18.06 7.76
C ARG A 938 -40.32 -18.05 7.47
N GLY A 939 -40.88 -19.24 7.23
CA GLY A 939 -42.33 -19.46 7.13
C GLY A 939 -43.06 -19.30 8.47
N ASP A 940 -44.40 -19.39 8.45
CA ASP A 940 -45.27 -19.02 9.57
C ASP A 940 -44.99 -19.78 10.89
N ARG A 941 -44.42 -20.99 10.84
CA ARG A 941 -44.09 -21.79 12.04
C ARG A 941 -42.68 -21.55 12.58
N MET A 942 -41.95 -20.61 12.00
CA MET A 942 -40.59 -20.23 12.41
C MET A 942 -40.61 -18.88 13.14
N TRP A 943 -41.63 -18.69 13.97
CA TRP A 943 -41.87 -17.46 14.72
C TRP A 943 -42.40 -17.79 16.11
N LEU A 944 -41.94 -17.04 17.11
CA LEU A 944 -42.56 -17.04 18.44
C LEU A 944 -43.52 -15.86 18.58
N GLU A 945 -44.44 -15.97 19.53
CA GLU A 945 -45.32 -14.88 19.96
C GLU A 945 -45.48 -14.86 21.49
N PRO A 946 -45.76 -13.70 22.09
CA PRO A 946 -46.10 -13.64 23.51
C PRO A 946 -47.50 -14.22 23.78
N THR A 947 -47.64 -14.96 24.88
CA THR A 947 -48.95 -15.49 25.34
C THR A 947 -49.95 -14.41 25.75
N GLN A 948 -49.47 -13.21 26.04
CA GLN A 948 -50.29 -12.04 26.36
C GLN A 948 -49.79 -10.84 25.57
N ARG A 949 -50.72 -10.11 24.94
CA ARG A 949 -50.46 -8.87 24.21
C ARG A 949 -49.72 -7.86 25.08
N GLY A 950 -48.63 -7.32 24.55
CA GLY A 950 -47.86 -6.23 25.15
C GLY A 950 -48.04 -4.90 24.43
N THR A 951 -47.12 -3.99 24.69
CA THR A 951 -46.97 -2.73 23.97
C THR A 951 -45.54 -2.51 23.51
N ILE A 952 -45.38 -1.92 22.34
CA ILE A 952 -44.10 -1.43 21.81
C ILE A 952 -44.14 0.10 21.77
N THR A 953 -43.14 0.74 22.35
CA THR A 953 -42.94 2.18 22.34
C THR A 953 -41.68 2.49 21.54
N ILE A 954 -41.81 3.32 20.50
CA ILE A 954 -40.70 3.75 19.66
C ILE A 954 -40.57 5.26 19.73
N LYS A 955 -39.35 5.74 19.94
CA LYS A 955 -39.02 7.15 19.81
C LYS A 955 -38.91 7.53 18.33
N TYR A 956 -39.65 8.56 17.95
CA TYR A 956 -39.62 9.08 16.58
C TYR A 956 -38.63 10.24 16.46
N ASP A 957 -38.26 10.57 15.23
CA ASP A 957 -37.32 11.62 14.89
C ASP A 957 -37.74 12.95 15.56
N PRO A 958 -36.89 13.54 16.43
CA PRO A 958 -37.20 14.78 17.11
C PRO A 958 -37.42 15.97 16.16
N MET A 959 -36.94 15.89 14.91
CA MET A 959 -37.16 16.90 13.87
C MET A 959 -38.63 16.95 13.41
N ILE A 960 -39.42 15.90 13.64
CA ILE A 960 -40.86 15.91 13.35
C ILE A 960 -41.56 16.84 14.37
N VAL A 961 -42.11 17.94 13.86
CA VAL A 961 -42.83 18.93 14.69
C VAL A 961 -44.13 18.36 15.24
N ASN A 962 -44.60 18.86 16.38
CA ASN A 962 -45.75 18.28 17.09
C ASN A 962 -47.03 18.25 16.25
N GLU A 963 -47.25 19.22 15.37
CA GLU A 963 -48.42 19.22 14.48
C GLU A 963 -48.35 18.08 13.46
N GLN A 964 -47.17 17.78 12.92
CA GLN A 964 -46.96 16.67 11.96
C GLN A 964 -46.94 15.32 12.66
N ALA A 965 -46.46 15.26 13.90
CA ALA A 965 -46.38 14.03 14.69
C ALA A 965 -47.75 13.37 14.94
N ARG A 966 -48.87 14.10 14.76
CA ARG A 966 -50.21 13.49 14.80
C ARG A 966 -50.42 12.47 13.68
N ASN A 967 -49.73 12.64 12.55
CA ASN A 967 -49.86 11.85 11.32
C ASN A 967 -48.77 10.75 11.20
N ILE A 968 -48.33 10.18 12.33
CA ILE A 968 -47.37 9.06 12.35
C ILE A 968 -47.95 7.84 13.07
N ALA A 969 -47.47 6.65 12.75
CA ALA A 969 -47.88 5.40 13.38
C ALA A 969 -46.72 4.41 13.43
N ILE A 970 -46.81 3.41 14.32
CA ILE A 970 -45.91 2.26 14.29
C ILE A 970 -46.40 1.28 13.25
N TRP A 971 -45.49 0.82 12.41
CA TRP A 971 -45.70 -0.23 11.43
C TRP A 971 -44.83 -1.42 11.77
N ARG A 972 -45.36 -2.62 11.52
CA ARG A 972 -44.67 -3.89 11.65
C ARG A 972 -44.63 -4.58 10.29
N TRP A 973 -43.50 -5.19 9.95
CA TRP A 973 -43.46 -6.08 8.80
C TRP A 973 -44.12 -7.42 9.14
N ASN A 974 -45.09 -7.84 8.32
CA ASN A 974 -45.79 -9.11 8.43
C ASN A 974 -45.30 -10.09 7.36
N ASN A 975 -44.72 -11.21 7.79
CA ASN A 975 -44.14 -12.22 6.90
C ASN A 975 -45.18 -13.09 6.20
N THR A 976 -46.33 -13.33 6.83
CA THR A 976 -47.38 -14.19 6.27
C THR A 976 -47.96 -13.59 4.99
N ASN A 977 -48.08 -12.26 4.92
CA ASN A 977 -48.60 -11.56 3.74
C ASN A 977 -47.57 -10.67 3.03
N ASN A 978 -46.29 -10.76 3.41
CA ASN A 978 -45.19 -9.96 2.88
C ASN A 978 -45.52 -8.47 2.76
N SER A 979 -46.02 -7.86 3.84
CA SER A 979 -46.42 -6.46 3.80
C SER A 979 -46.26 -5.73 5.13
N TRP A 980 -46.07 -4.42 5.04
CA TRP A 980 -46.16 -3.53 6.19
C TRP A 980 -47.60 -3.43 6.70
N GLU A 981 -47.79 -3.81 7.97
CA GLU A 981 -49.02 -3.68 8.74
C GLU A 981 -48.95 -2.45 9.65
N ASN A 982 -49.96 -1.58 9.55
CA ASN A 982 -50.05 -0.37 10.37
C ASN A 982 -50.72 -0.72 11.71
N LEU A 983 -49.96 -0.61 12.79
CA LEU A 983 -50.42 -0.89 14.16
C LEU A 983 -50.99 0.37 14.85
N GLY A 984 -50.98 1.52 14.18
CA GLY A 984 -51.43 2.79 14.72
C GLY A 984 -50.57 3.26 15.89
N GLY A 985 -51.22 3.45 17.03
CA GLY A 985 -50.59 3.78 18.31
C GLY A 985 -51.00 5.12 18.91
N THR A 986 -50.56 5.38 20.12
CA THR A 986 -50.84 6.59 20.91
C THR A 986 -49.57 7.45 20.99
N LEU A 987 -49.72 8.75 20.74
CA LEU A 987 -48.62 9.71 20.65
C LEU A 987 -48.34 10.39 22.01
N ASP A 988 -47.08 10.45 22.41
CA ASP A 988 -46.57 11.35 23.45
C ASP A 988 -45.59 12.34 22.82
N THR A 989 -46.07 13.56 22.52
CA THR A 989 -45.27 14.61 21.88
C THR A 989 -44.22 15.23 22.80
N LYS A 990 -44.33 15.05 24.12
CA LYS A 990 -43.33 15.53 25.08
C LYS A 990 -42.12 14.62 25.10
N LYS A 991 -42.36 13.31 25.11
CA LYS A 991 -41.30 12.28 25.07
C LYS A 991 -40.83 11.96 23.66
N LYS A 992 -41.54 12.44 22.64
CA LYS A 992 -41.32 12.12 21.22
C LYS A 992 -41.41 10.60 20.98
N THR A 993 -42.44 9.96 21.53
CA THR A 993 -42.67 8.52 21.41
C THR A 993 -44.05 8.19 20.88
N VAL A 994 -44.17 7.09 20.16
CA VAL A 994 -45.44 6.45 19.79
C VAL A 994 -45.50 5.09 20.49
N THR A 995 -46.67 4.71 21.01
CA THR A 995 -46.88 3.39 21.63
C THR A 995 -47.99 2.63 20.92
N ALA A 996 -47.72 1.41 20.47
CA ALA A 996 -48.67 0.54 19.78
C ALA A 996 -48.73 -0.84 20.46
N PRO A 997 -49.73 -1.68 20.13
CA PRO A 997 -49.79 -3.07 20.58
C PRO A 997 -48.58 -3.86 20.09
N PHE A 998 -48.16 -4.84 20.88
CA PHE A 998 -47.08 -5.76 20.52
C PHE A 998 -47.56 -7.20 20.67
N ASP A 999 -47.72 -7.86 19.53
CA ASP A 999 -48.20 -9.25 19.43
C ASP A 999 -47.17 -10.20 18.81
N GLY A 1000 -45.96 -9.74 18.46
CA GLY A 1000 -44.95 -10.63 17.89
C GLY A 1000 -43.66 -9.94 17.45
N PHE A 1001 -42.76 -10.70 16.87
CA PHE A 1001 -41.40 -10.27 16.52
C PHE A 1001 -41.28 -9.90 15.03
N GLY A 1002 -40.13 -9.37 14.61
CA GLY A 1002 -39.86 -8.90 13.24
C GLY A 1002 -39.42 -7.43 13.17
N TYR A 1003 -39.60 -6.81 12.00
CA TYR A 1003 -39.24 -5.40 11.80
C TYR A 1003 -40.32 -4.45 12.27
N TYR A 1004 -39.88 -3.34 12.88
CA TYR A 1004 -40.74 -2.25 13.36
C TYR A 1004 -40.14 -0.89 13.03
N ALA A 1005 -40.98 0.06 12.66
CA ALA A 1005 -40.59 1.45 12.49
C ALA A 1005 -41.78 2.39 12.69
N VAL A 1006 -41.52 3.66 12.99
CA VAL A 1006 -42.51 4.72 12.90
C VAL A 1006 -42.53 5.24 11.47
N PHE A 1007 -43.68 5.22 10.81
CA PHE A 1007 -43.87 5.90 9.52
C PHE A 1007 -44.72 7.15 9.69
N GLY A 1008 -44.43 8.17 8.89
CA GLY A 1008 -45.22 9.40 8.80
C GLY A 1008 -45.71 9.67 7.38
N VAL A 1009 -46.84 10.37 7.25
CA VAL A 1009 -47.34 10.80 5.93
C VAL A 1009 -46.42 11.87 5.36
N ARG A 1010 -45.78 11.57 4.22
CA ARG A 1010 -44.88 12.47 3.47
C ARG A 1010 -45.67 13.39 2.53
N TYR A 1011 -46.66 12.84 1.83
CA TYR A 1011 -47.59 13.59 0.98
C TYR A 1011 -48.95 12.90 0.99
N SER A 1012 -50.02 13.69 1.09
CA SER A 1012 -51.40 13.21 1.17
C SER A 1012 -52.01 13.07 -0.24
N TYR A 1013 -53.17 12.42 -0.32
CA TYR A 1013 -53.98 12.38 -1.54
C TYR A 1013 -54.62 13.74 -1.86
N ASP A 1014 -54.80 14.05 -3.13
CA ASP A 1014 -55.33 15.34 -3.61
C ASP A 1014 -56.78 15.58 -3.14
N ASP A 1015 -57.59 14.52 -3.11
CA ASP A 1015 -58.97 14.57 -2.63
C ASP A 1015 -59.03 14.84 -1.11
N ILE A 1016 -58.06 14.36 -0.33
CA ILE A 1016 -57.88 14.76 1.09
C ILE A 1016 -57.45 16.23 1.19
N ILE A 1017 -56.46 16.67 0.40
CA ILE A 1017 -55.89 18.02 0.48
C ILE A 1017 -56.93 19.10 0.17
N SER A 1018 -57.76 18.85 -0.86
CA SER A 1018 -58.83 19.76 -1.30
C SER A 1018 -60.02 19.81 -0.32
N HIS A 1019 -60.17 18.81 0.55
CA HIS A 1019 -61.31 18.67 1.45
C HIS A 1019 -61.14 19.41 2.79
N LYS A 1020 -61.37 20.72 2.78
CA LYS A 1020 -61.01 21.69 3.85
C LYS A 1020 -61.42 21.30 5.28
N TYR A 1021 -62.63 20.78 5.51
CA TYR A 1021 -63.13 20.56 6.88
C TYR A 1021 -62.69 19.21 7.49
N ALA A 1022 -62.57 18.16 6.67
CA ALA A 1022 -62.19 16.82 7.14
C ALA A 1022 -60.72 16.47 6.88
N ARG A 1023 -59.94 17.31 6.19
CA ARG A 1023 -58.54 17.03 5.84
C ARG A 1023 -57.73 16.49 7.02
N LYS A 1024 -57.78 17.19 8.16
CA LYS A 1024 -57.04 16.78 9.36
C LYS A 1024 -57.48 15.42 9.89
N SER A 1025 -58.78 15.13 9.88
CA SER A 1025 -59.32 13.84 10.33
C SER A 1025 -58.96 12.73 9.35
N LEU A 1026 -59.03 12.98 8.05
CA LEU A 1026 -58.68 12.05 6.98
C LEU A 1026 -57.20 11.68 6.99
N GLU A 1027 -56.29 12.66 7.09
CA GLU A 1027 -54.84 12.41 7.24
C GLU A 1027 -54.54 11.61 8.52
N LEU A 1028 -55.31 11.83 9.60
CA LEU A 1028 -55.19 11.04 10.83
C LEU A 1028 -55.65 9.59 10.61
N MET A 1029 -56.78 9.37 9.95
CA MET A 1029 -57.28 8.02 9.66
C MET A 1029 -56.37 7.25 8.70
N LEU A 1030 -55.80 7.93 7.69
CA LEU A 1030 -54.81 7.39 6.77
C LEU A 1030 -53.53 7.00 7.53
N SER A 1031 -52.97 7.94 8.30
CA SER A 1031 -51.70 7.73 8.99
C SER A 1031 -51.75 6.62 10.04
N ARG A 1032 -52.87 6.48 10.76
CA ARG A 1032 -53.09 5.44 11.77
C ARG A 1032 -53.59 4.11 11.20
N GLY A 1033 -53.79 4.02 9.89
CA GLY A 1033 -54.22 2.79 9.21
C GLY A 1033 -55.67 2.38 9.50
N PHE A 1034 -56.48 3.30 10.01
CA PHE A 1034 -57.89 3.09 10.34
C PHE A 1034 -58.77 3.08 9.09
N MET A 1035 -58.38 3.83 8.06
CA MET A 1035 -59.01 3.83 6.74
C MET A 1035 -57.97 3.57 5.66
N LYS A 1036 -58.24 2.60 4.77
CA LYS A 1036 -57.43 2.34 3.56
C LYS A 1036 -57.82 3.33 2.47
N ALA A 1037 -56.87 3.74 1.62
CA ALA A 1037 -57.22 4.46 0.39
C ALA A 1037 -58.00 3.55 -0.56
N LYS A 1038 -58.89 4.14 -1.37
CA LYS A 1038 -59.70 3.41 -2.35
C LYS A 1038 -58.86 2.77 -3.44
N ASN A 1039 -57.84 3.49 -3.91
CA ASN A 1039 -56.87 3.02 -4.89
C ASN A 1039 -55.58 3.84 -4.76
N LEU A 1040 -54.64 3.65 -5.68
CA LEU A 1040 -53.33 4.32 -5.67
C LEU A 1040 -53.41 5.86 -5.79
N ASN A 1041 -54.43 6.40 -6.45
CA ASN A 1041 -54.51 7.83 -6.78
C ASN A 1041 -55.55 8.60 -5.94
N GLU A 1042 -56.50 7.90 -5.31
CA GLU A 1042 -57.64 8.52 -4.63
C GLU A 1042 -57.90 7.86 -3.26
N PHE A 1043 -58.15 8.68 -2.24
CA PHE A 1043 -58.57 8.17 -0.94
C PHE A 1043 -60.07 7.84 -0.90
N GLY A 1044 -60.88 8.45 -1.76
CA GLY A 1044 -62.32 8.27 -1.89
C GLY A 1044 -63.10 9.11 -0.88
N VAL A 1045 -62.66 10.35 -0.61
CA VAL A 1045 -63.24 11.16 0.48
C VAL A 1045 -64.75 11.44 0.32
N TYR A 1046 -65.25 11.47 -0.92
CA TYR A 1046 -66.64 11.76 -1.26
C TYR A 1046 -67.53 10.52 -1.37
N ASP A 1047 -66.94 9.32 -1.37
CA ASP A 1047 -67.70 8.08 -1.45
C ASP A 1047 -68.41 7.79 -0.11
N SER A 1048 -69.53 7.08 -0.17
CA SER A 1048 -70.20 6.54 1.01
C SER A 1048 -69.30 5.50 1.68
N ILE A 1049 -69.18 5.54 3.01
CA ILE A 1049 -68.50 4.47 3.75
C ILE A 1049 -69.36 3.21 3.77
N THR A 1050 -68.73 2.06 3.62
CA THR A 1050 -69.41 0.76 3.66
C THR A 1050 -69.53 0.20 5.08
N ARG A 1051 -70.48 -0.72 5.30
CA ARG A 1051 -70.64 -1.45 6.57
C ARG A 1051 -69.36 -2.17 7.00
N GLY A 1052 -68.68 -2.82 6.06
CA GLY A 1052 -67.42 -3.53 6.30
C GLY A 1052 -66.28 -2.58 6.68
N GLU A 1053 -66.17 -1.43 6.01
CA GLU A 1053 -65.17 -0.42 6.33
C GLU A 1053 -65.36 0.14 7.73
N MET A 1054 -66.59 0.49 8.09
CA MET A 1054 -66.90 1.02 9.42
C MET A 1054 -66.62 -0.02 10.52
N ALA A 1055 -66.94 -1.29 10.29
CA ALA A 1055 -66.62 -2.37 11.23
C ALA A 1055 -65.11 -2.51 11.42
N THR A 1056 -64.36 -2.52 10.31
CA THR A 1056 -62.89 -2.58 10.30
C THR A 1056 -62.28 -1.41 11.06
N MET A 1057 -62.74 -0.20 10.78
CA MET A 1057 -62.28 1.03 11.39
C MET A 1057 -62.49 1.01 12.91
N LEU A 1058 -63.68 0.61 13.39
CA LEU A 1058 -63.99 0.56 14.83
C LEU A 1058 -63.14 -0.46 15.60
N VAL A 1059 -62.92 -1.66 15.05
CA VAL A 1059 -62.09 -2.70 15.70
C VAL A 1059 -60.65 -2.23 15.83
N LYS A 1060 -60.10 -1.58 14.79
CA LYS A 1060 -58.75 -1.00 14.82
C LYS A 1060 -58.62 0.13 15.83
N MET A 1061 -59.56 1.07 15.83
CA MET A 1061 -59.52 2.23 16.73
C MET A 1061 -59.63 1.84 18.20
N LEU A 1062 -60.42 0.80 18.50
CA LEU A 1062 -60.56 0.25 19.85
C LEU A 1062 -59.43 -0.72 20.22
N ASN A 1063 -58.51 -1.00 19.29
CA ASN A 1063 -57.39 -1.90 19.48
C ASN A 1063 -57.85 -3.29 20.01
N ILE A 1064 -58.93 -3.80 19.45
CA ILE A 1064 -59.50 -5.08 19.86
C ILE A 1064 -58.62 -6.20 19.29
N PRO A 1065 -58.17 -7.19 20.10
CA PRO A 1065 -57.49 -8.37 19.59
C PRO A 1065 -58.37 -9.12 18.58
N LEU A 1066 -57.79 -9.49 17.44
CA LEU A 1066 -58.49 -10.24 16.42
C LEU A 1066 -58.94 -11.61 16.98
N ASP A 1067 -60.20 -11.93 16.75
CA ASP A 1067 -60.90 -13.13 17.22
C ASP A 1067 -61.80 -13.58 16.08
N TYR A 1068 -61.30 -14.48 15.24
CA TYR A 1068 -61.99 -14.99 14.06
C TYR A 1068 -61.67 -16.48 13.86
N ASP A 1069 -62.37 -17.15 12.95
CA ASP A 1069 -62.05 -18.51 12.55
C ASP A 1069 -62.10 -18.57 11.02
N PRO A 1070 -60.94 -18.67 10.32
CA PRO A 1070 -60.90 -18.60 8.86
C PRO A 1070 -61.66 -19.75 8.20
N ASP A 1071 -61.87 -20.86 8.92
CA ASP A 1071 -62.59 -22.05 8.46
C ASP A 1071 -64.09 -22.02 8.81
N ASN A 1072 -64.53 -21.07 9.65
CA ASN A 1072 -65.90 -20.99 10.13
C ASN A 1072 -66.35 -19.53 10.35
N LEU A 1073 -66.61 -18.83 9.23
CA LEU A 1073 -67.09 -17.45 9.23
C LEU A 1073 -68.56 -17.36 9.67
N THR A 1074 -68.90 -16.25 10.33
CA THR A 1074 -70.26 -15.93 10.77
C THR A 1074 -71.18 -15.62 9.59
N PHE A 1075 -70.64 -15.06 8.51
CA PHE A 1075 -71.40 -14.60 7.33
C PHE A 1075 -70.86 -15.21 6.03
N ASP A 1076 -71.77 -15.61 5.13
CA ASP A 1076 -71.43 -16.27 3.86
C ASP A 1076 -70.92 -15.29 2.80
N ASP A 1077 -71.30 -14.01 2.91
CA ASP A 1077 -70.96 -12.95 1.95
C ASP A 1077 -69.69 -12.17 2.30
N VAL A 1078 -68.97 -12.62 3.34
CA VAL A 1078 -67.67 -12.07 3.76
C VAL A 1078 -66.57 -13.01 3.26
N ILE A 1079 -65.74 -12.55 2.34
CA ILE A 1079 -64.67 -13.35 1.73
C ILE A 1079 -63.44 -13.44 2.64
N ASN A 1080 -62.86 -14.63 2.83
CA ASN A 1080 -61.71 -14.89 3.71
C ASN A 1080 -60.33 -14.79 3.02
N TYR A 1081 -60.26 -14.17 1.84
CA TYR A 1081 -59.01 -13.94 1.11
C TYR A 1081 -58.87 -12.45 0.77
N GLU A 1082 -57.63 -12.00 0.63
CA GLU A 1082 -57.34 -10.58 0.33
C GLU A 1082 -57.59 -10.29 -1.15
N VAL A 1083 -58.37 -9.25 -1.43
CA VAL A 1083 -58.64 -8.74 -2.79
C VAL A 1083 -58.01 -7.35 -2.91
N PRO A 1084 -57.27 -7.05 -3.99
CA PRO A 1084 -56.78 -5.71 -4.25
C PRO A 1084 -57.92 -4.67 -4.18
N ASP A 1085 -57.64 -3.51 -3.62
CA ASP A 1085 -58.61 -2.41 -3.43
C ASP A 1085 -59.79 -2.71 -2.48
N LEU A 1086 -59.78 -3.85 -1.77
CA LEU A 1086 -60.77 -4.13 -0.73
C LEU A 1086 -60.53 -3.25 0.51
N LEU A 1087 -61.52 -2.41 0.80
CA LEU A 1087 -61.45 -1.39 1.85
C LEU A 1087 -61.72 -1.94 3.26
N TRP A 1088 -62.20 -3.16 3.37
CA TRP A 1088 -62.45 -3.89 4.61
C TRP A 1088 -61.70 -5.21 4.64
N ASP A 1089 -61.63 -5.83 5.81
CA ASP A 1089 -60.93 -7.09 6.03
C ASP A 1089 -61.79 -7.99 6.92
N TYR A 1090 -62.01 -9.22 6.44
CA TYR A 1090 -62.92 -10.18 7.08
C TYR A 1090 -62.58 -10.43 8.54
N ARG A 1091 -61.29 -10.41 8.88
CA ARG A 1091 -60.81 -10.66 10.25
C ARG A 1091 -61.40 -9.66 11.23
N TYR A 1092 -61.52 -8.40 10.81
CA TYR A 1092 -62.09 -7.34 11.62
C TYR A 1092 -63.61 -7.41 11.65
N ILE A 1093 -64.27 -7.80 10.55
CA ILE A 1093 -65.73 -7.97 10.51
C ILE A 1093 -66.16 -9.11 11.45
N GLU A 1094 -65.50 -10.26 11.36
CA GLU A 1094 -65.75 -11.42 12.22
C GLU A 1094 -65.47 -11.12 13.69
N THR A 1095 -64.36 -10.43 13.96
CA THR A 1095 -64.04 -9.94 15.31
C THR A 1095 -65.15 -9.00 15.82
N ALA A 1096 -65.59 -8.04 14.99
CA ALA A 1096 -66.66 -7.12 15.36
C ALA A 1096 -67.98 -7.84 15.65
N ALA A 1097 -68.30 -8.90 14.90
CA ALA A 1097 -69.51 -9.70 15.11
C ALA A 1097 -69.43 -10.48 16.42
N ARG A 1098 -68.30 -11.16 16.68
CA ARG A 1098 -68.05 -11.92 17.91
C ARG A 1098 -67.99 -11.04 19.16
N LYS A 1099 -67.47 -9.82 19.04
CA LYS A 1099 -67.51 -8.81 20.11
C LYS A 1099 -68.85 -8.07 20.22
N GLY A 1100 -69.85 -8.39 19.39
CA GLY A 1100 -71.19 -7.81 19.44
C GLY A 1100 -71.28 -6.35 18.96
N ILE A 1101 -70.25 -5.85 18.28
CA ILE A 1101 -70.20 -4.50 17.70
C ILE A 1101 -71.15 -4.42 16.49
N VAL A 1102 -71.14 -5.46 15.66
CA VAL A 1102 -71.99 -5.56 14.46
C VAL A 1102 -72.91 -6.77 14.51
N ARG A 1103 -73.97 -6.74 13.68
CA ARG A 1103 -74.90 -7.85 13.44
C ARG A 1103 -75.20 -7.91 11.94
N GLY A 1104 -75.54 -9.11 11.45
CA GLY A 1104 -76.02 -9.30 10.08
C GLY A 1104 -77.34 -8.58 9.81
N LEU A 1105 -77.63 -8.32 8.53
CA LEU A 1105 -78.91 -7.82 8.06
C LEU A 1105 -79.97 -8.95 8.02
N ALA A 1106 -79.50 -10.18 7.79
CA ALA A 1106 -80.29 -11.40 7.84
C ALA A 1106 -79.39 -12.55 8.37
N PRO A 1107 -79.94 -13.75 8.66
CA PRO A 1107 -79.11 -14.90 9.02
C PRO A 1107 -78.01 -15.12 7.98
N ARG A 1108 -76.75 -15.22 8.45
CA ARG A 1108 -75.53 -15.40 7.63
C ARG A 1108 -75.26 -14.32 6.55
N LEU A 1109 -75.96 -13.19 6.54
CA LEU A 1109 -75.76 -12.09 5.59
C LEU A 1109 -75.34 -10.79 6.30
N PHE A 1110 -74.16 -10.26 5.99
CA PHE A 1110 -73.66 -9.01 6.58
C PHE A 1110 -73.81 -7.78 5.67
N ALA A 1111 -73.71 -7.98 4.37
CA ALA A 1111 -73.63 -7.00 3.30
C ALA A 1111 -72.45 -6.02 3.48
N PRO A 1112 -71.18 -6.48 3.43
CA PRO A 1112 -70.02 -5.67 3.78
C PRO A 1112 -69.83 -4.46 2.85
N ASN A 1113 -70.26 -4.56 1.58
CA ASN A 1113 -70.14 -3.50 0.58
C ASN A 1113 -71.33 -2.53 0.54
N SER A 1114 -72.38 -2.76 1.35
CA SER A 1114 -73.50 -1.83 1.40
C SER A 1114 -73.11 -0.53 2.09
N GLU A 1115 -73.56 0.58 1.52
CA GLU A 1115 -73.38 1.92 2.08
C GLU A 1115 -74.05 2.03 3.45
N LEU A 1116 -73.41 2.76 4.36
CA LEU A 1116 -73.88 2.88 5.73
C LEU A 1116 -74.66 4.18 5.93
N THR A 1117 -75.90 4.07 6.40
CA THR A 1117 -76.69 5.24 6.78
C THR A 1117 -76.25 5.82 8.13
N ARG A 1118 -76.54 7.11 8.35
CA ARG A 1118 -76.19 7.81 9.61
C ARG A 1118 -76.77 7.14 10.85
N GLN A 1119 -77.98 6.58 10.78
CA GLN A 1119 -78.58 5.86 11.90
C GLN A 1119 -77.93 4.49 12.16
N GLU A 1120 -77.48 3.80 11.11
CA GLU A 1120 -76.78 2.52 11.26
C GLU A 1120 -75.39 2.72 11.85
N ALA A 1121 -74.68 3.77 11.43
CA ALA A 1121 -73.43 4.21 12.04
C ALA A 1121 -73.61 4.50 13.53
N ALA A 1122 -74.69 5.18 13.92
CA ALA A 1122 -75.01 5.43 15.32
C ALA A 1122 -75.15 4.13 16.14
N VAL A 1123 -75.81 3.12 15.56
CA VAL A 1123 -75.95 1.79 16.18
C VAL A 1123 -74.59 1.12 16.36
N MET A 1124 -73.76 1.07 15.32
CA MET A 1124 -72.42 0.46 15.39
C MET A 1124 -71.53 1.15 16.41
N ILE A 1125 -71.46 2.49 16.40
CA ILE A 1125 -70.64 3.27 17.33
C ILE A 1125 -71.12 3.10 18.78
N SER A 1126 -72.44 3.12 19.00
CA SER A 1126 -73.00 2.94 20.35
C SER A 1126 -72.62 1.59 20.96
N ARG A 1127 -72.60 0.53 20.15
CA ARG A 1127 -72.17 -0.81 20.58
C ARG A 1127 -70.67 -0.89 20.79
N ALA A 1128 -69.90 -0.36 19.85
CA ALA A 1128 -68.44 -0.34 19.92
C ALA A 1128 -67.92 0.34 21.21
N LEU A 1129 -68.56 1.45 21.59
CA LEU A 1129 -68.22 2.20 22.80
C LEU A 1129 -69.01 1.77 24.04
N ASN A 1130 -69.85 0.74 23.92
CA ASN A 1130 -70.74 0.25 24.97
C ASN A 1130 -71.52 1.40 25.65
N LEU A 1131 -72.06 2.33 24.85
CA LEU A 1131 -72.79 3.48 25.36
C LEU A 1131 -74.09 3.03 26.02
N LYS A 1132 -74.43 3.70 27.13
CA LYS A 1132 -75.70 3.47 27.81
C LYS A 1132 -76.86 3.92 26.93
N ILE A 1133 -77.70 2.98 26.50
CA ILE A 1133 -78.93 3.23 25.75
C ILE A 1133 -80.16 3.15 26.65
N GLY A 1134 -81.20 3.93 26.33
CA GLY A 1134 -82.46 3.99 27.06
C GLY A 1134 -83.62 3.31 26.33
N ASP A 1135 -84.82 3.62 26.79
CA ASP A 1135 -86.08 3.13 26.23
C ASP A 1135 -86.43 3.91 24.94
N PRO A 1136 -86.65 3.24 23.80
CA PRO A 1136 -86.88 3.91 22.51
C PRO A 1136 -88.00 4.94 22.52
N ASP A 1137 -89.15 4.65 23.16
CA ASP A 1137 -90.29 5.55 23.15
C ASP A 1137 -89.98 6.85 23.92
N LYS A 1138 -89.28 6.75 25.06
CA LYS A 1138 -88.82 7.92 25.83
C LYS A 1138 -87.71 8.68 25.11
N ASP A 1139 -86.81 7.96 24.44
CA ASP A 1139 -85.66 8.55 23.77
C ASP A 1139 -86.06 9.28 22.48
N LEU A 1140 -87.11 8.82 21.78
CA LEU A 1140 -87.68 9.52 20.62
C LEU A 1140 -88.17 10.93 20.99
N ALA A 1141 -88.86 11.08 22.13
CA ALA A 1141 -89.33 12.37 22.61
C ALA A 1141 -88.18 13.34 22.91
N ASN A 1142 -87.01 12.85 23.31
CA ASN A 1142 -85.81 13.66 23.50
C ASN A 1142 -85.16 14.05 22.17
N LEU A 1143 -85.13 13.13 21.20
CA LEU A 1143 -84.63 13.41 19.86
C LEU A 1143 -85.50 14.42 19.12
N GLN A 1144 -86.83 14.36 19.25
CA GLN A 1144 -87.76 15.34 18.66
C GLN A 1144 -87.54 16.78 19.14
N LYS A 1145 -86.98 16.97 20.34
CA LYS A 1145 -86.60 18.31 20.86
C LYS A 1145 -85.31 18.84 20.22
N THR A 1146 -84.50 17.95 19.66
CA THR A 1146 -83.15 18.25 19.14
C THR A 1146 -83.13 18.27 17.61
N PHE A 1147 -83.89 17.37 16.97
CA PHE A 1147 -83.90 17.15 15.52
C PHE A 1147 -85.32 17.24 14.93
N THR A 1148 -85.46 18.02 13.86
CA THR A 1148 -86.74 18.24 13.17
C THR A 1148 -87.29 17.02 12.45
N ASP A 1149 -86.43 16.05 12.15
CA ASP A 1149 -86.71 14.82 11.40
C ASP A 1149 -86.60 13.55 12.27
N ALA A 1150 -86.63 13.69 13.59
CA ALA A 1150 -86.50 12.57 14.53
C ALA A 1150 -87.51 11.44 14.28
N ASN A 1151 -88.67 11.73 13.70
CA ASN A 1151 -89.70 10.75 13.35
C ASN A 1151 -89.30 9.82 12.20
N LEU A 1152 -88.25 10.15 11.44
CA LEU A 1152 -87.73 9.31 10.35
C LEU A 1152 -86.69 8.29 10.85
N ILE A 1153 -86.34 8.33 12.13
CA ILE A 1153 -85.40 7.39 12.76
C ILE A 1153 -86.13 6.06 13.01
N ASP A 1154 -85.57 4.96 12.53
CA ASP A 1154 -86.18 3.64 12.75
C ASP A 1154 -86.13 3.24 14.22
N HIS A 1155 -87.15 2.52 14.68
CA HIS A 1155 -87.29 2.15 16.10
C HIS A 1155 -86.02 1.50 16.71
N TYR A 1156 -85.30 0.67 15.95
CA TYR A 1156 -84.10 -0.01 16.43
C TYR A 1156 -82.88 0.92 16.66
N SER A 1157 -82.89 2.12 16.05
CA SER A 1157 -81.77 3.06 16.06
C SER A 1157 -82.05 4.31 16.92
N ILE A 1158 -83.25 4.47 17.49
CA ILE A 1158 -83.64 5.62 18.32
C ILE A 1158 -82.70 5.79 19.52
N SER A 1159 -82.65 4.83 20.44
CA SER A 1159 -81.82 4.94 21.65
C SER A 1159 -80.31 5.04 21.33
N PRO A 1160 -79.77 4.27 20.37
CA PRO A 1160 -78.40 4.48 19.87
C PRO A 1160 -78.12 5.89 19.33
N THR A 1161 -79.04 6.44 18.55
CA THR A 1161 -78.92 7.79 17.97
C THR A 1161 -78.84 8.84 19.08
N LEU A 1162 -79.71 8.75 20.08
CA LEU A 1162 -79.65 9.65 21.24
C LEU A 1162 -78.34 9.51 22.02
N ALA A 1163 -77.85 8.27 22.20
CA ALA A 1163 -76.61 8.01 22.92
C ALA A 1163 -75.38 8.64 22.22
N VAL A 1164 -75.24 8.45 20.91
CA VAL A 1164 -74.11 9.04 20.16
C VAL A 1164 -74.20 10.56 20.04
N THR A 1165 -75.41 11.13 19.98
CA THR A 1165 -75.63 12.58 20.01
C THR A 1165 -75.27 13.15 21.38
N LYS A 1166 -75.71 12.54 22.49
CA LYS A 1166 -75.32 12.96 23.85
C LYS A 1166 -73.82 12.85 24.10
N ALA A 1167 -73.16 11.86 23.51
CA ALA A 1167 -71.72 11.69 23.58
C ALA A 1167 -70.95 12.72 22.71
N GLY A 1168 -71.64 13.48 21.86
CA GLY A 1168 -71.06 14.45 20.94
C GLY A 1168 -70.33 13.82 19.75
N LEU A 1169 -70.63 12.54 19.44
CA LEU A 1169 -69.95 11.79 18.39
C LEU A 1169 -70.55 12.12 17.01
N ILE A 1170 -71.88 11.99 16.88
CA ILE A 1170 -72.62 12.39 15.68
C ILE A 1170 -73.46 13.63 15.99
N SER A 1171 -73.17 14.72 15.27
CA SER A 1171 -73.88 16.00 15.39
C SER A 1171 -75.05 16.10 14.42
N GLY A 1172 -76.04 16.92 14.78
CA GLY A 1172 -77.10 17.33 13.86
C GLY A 1172 -76.58 18.25 12.75
N ILE A 1173 -77.22 18.15 11.59
CA ILE A 1173 -76.95 19.00 10.43
C ILE A 1173 -77.88 20.21 10.53
N PRO A 1174 -77.38 21.45 10.43
CA PRO A 1174 -78.23 22.63 10.47
C PRO A 1174 -79.21 22.65 9.30
N ASN A 1175 -80.46 22.99 9.59
CA ASN A 1175 -81.45 23.30 8.57
C ASN A 1175 -81.22 24.70 8.00
N ALA A 1176 -81.59 24.90 6.73
CA ALA A 1176 -81.65 26.24 6.16
C ALA A 1176 -82.64 27.09 6.99
N LEU A 1177 -82.25 28.33 7.30
CA LEU A 1177 -83.14 29.25 8.01
C LEU A 1177 -84.31 29.58 7.09
N GLN A 1178 -85.53 29.26 7.52
CA GLN A 1178 -86.74 29.69 6.82
C GLN A 1178 -87.04 31.14 7.16
N GLU A 1179 -87.69 31.85 6.23
CA GLU A 1179 -88.07 33.24 6.42
C GLU A 1179 -88.92 33.41 7.70
N GLY A 1180 -88.48 34.29 8.61
CA GLY A 1180 -89.10 34.49 9.93
C GLY A 1180 -88.53 33.63 11.08
N GLN A 1181 -87.70 32.62 10.82
CA GLN A 1181 -87.05 31.83 11.88
C GLN A 1181 -85.80 32.53 12.43
N LYS A 1182 -85.78 32.81 13.74
CA LYS A 1182 -84.64 33.44 14.44
C LYS A 1182 -83.64 32.46 15.05
N LYS A 1183 -84.01 31.18 15.19
CA LYS A 1183 -83.18 30.14 15.81
C LYS A 1183 -82.89 29.05 14.79
N GLN A 1184 -81.62 28.66 14.70
CA GLN A 1184 -81.18 27.54 13.88
C GLN A 1184 -81.76 26.24 14.45
N THR A 1185 -82.41 25.46 13.60
CA THR A 1185 -82.84 24.09 13.91
C THR A 1185 -81.90 23.10 13.26
N TYR A 1186 -81.91 21.87 13.75
CA TYR A 1186 -81.04 20.80 13.25
C TYR A 1186 -81.89 19.61 12.82
N ARG A 1187 -81.37 18.84 11.87
CA ARG A 1187 -81.88 17.52 11.48
C ARG A 1187 -80.81 16.47 11.72
N PHE A 1188 -81.19 15.24 11.99
CA PHE A 1188 -80.25 14.13 12.12
C PHE A 1188 -79.89 13.52 10.77
N ASP A 1189 -80.84 13.51 9.84
CA ASP A 1189 -80.79 12.89 8.52
C ASP A 1189 -80.54 11.36 8.56
N PRO A 1190 -81.43 10.58 9.22
CA PRO A 1190 -81.16 9.19 9.58
C PRO A 1190 -80.95 8.25 8.39
N LYS A 1191 -81.58 8.54 7.25
CA LYS A 1191 -81.56 7.70 6.04
C LYS A 1191 -80.46 8.09 5.06
N SER A 1192 -79.76 9.20 5.30
CA SER A 1192 -78.67 9.65 4.44
C SER A 1192 -77.43 8.79 4.65
N ASN A 1193 -76.75 8.47 3.55
CA ASN A 1193 -75.49 7.73 3.56
C ASN A 1193 -74.38 8.61 4.12
N LEU A 1194 -73.51 7.99 4.93
CA LEU A 1194 -72.38 8.68 5.53
C LEU A 1194 -71.20 8.67 4.56
N THR A 1195 -70.65 9.83 4.22
CA THR A 1195 -69.43 9.89 3.41
C THR A 1195 -68.22 9.40 4.22
N ARG A 1196 -67.17 8.96 3.54
CA ARG A 1196 -65.89 8.61 4.17
C ARG A 1196 -65.25 9.81 4.90
N ALA A 1197 -65.43 11.03 4.39
CA ALA A 1197 -65.03 12.25 5.08
C ALA A 1197 -65.78 12.46 6.41
N ASP A 1198 -67.12 12.28 6.41
CA ASP A 1198 -67.92 12.38 7.64
C ASP A 1198 -67.52 11.30 8.65
N ALA A 1199 -67.29 10.07 8.17
CA ALA A 1199 -66.84 8.95 8.99
C ALA A 1199 -65.48 9.24 9.65
N ALA A 1200 -64.53 9.84 8.94
CA ALA A 1200 -63.23 10.23 9.49
C ALA A 1200 -63.37 11.28 10.61
N VAL A 1201 -64.25 12.28 10.43
CA VAL A 1201 -64.51 13.30 11.47
C VAL A 1201 -65.15 12.66 12.71
N ILE A 1202 -66.09 11.74 12.52
CA ILE A 1202 -66.70 10.98 13.62
C ILE A 1202 -65.64 10.10 14.31
N ALA A 1203 -64.78 9.45 13.54
CA ALA A 1203 -63.71 8.61 14.06
C ALA A 1203 -62.71 9.41 14.92
N GLU A 1204 -62.30 10.60 14.50
CA GLU A 1204 -61.45 11.47 15.33
C GLU A 1204 -62.11 11.82 16.67
N ARG A 1205 -63.43 12.08 16.68
CA ARG A 1205 -64.18 12.30 17.93
C ARG A 1205 -64.23 11.06 18.80
N VAL A 1206 -64.43 9.89 18.20
CA VAL A 1206 -64.39 8.59 18.90
C VAL A 1206 -63.02 8.38 19.56
N LEU A 1207 -61.91 8.60 18.83
CA LEU A 1207 -60.55 8.52 19.40
C LEU A 1207 -60.35 9.47 20.58
N SER A 1208 -60.92 10.68 20.53
CA SER A 1208 -60.82 11.63 21.64
C SER A 1208 -61.56 11.19 22.92
N LYS A 1209 -62.49 10.23 22.81
CA LYS A 1209 -63.28 9.70 23.93
C LYS A 1209 -62.70 8.42 24.52
N ILE A 1210 -61.97 7.64 23.72
CA ILE A 1210 -61.29 6.42 24.16
C ILE A 1210 -59.93 6.86 24.70
N LYS A 1211 -59.78 6.87 26.03
CA LYS A 1211 -58.53 7.24 26.69
C LYS A 1211 -57.60 6.05 26.85
#